data_AF-A0A097QWH5-F1
#
_entry.id   AF-A0A097QWH5-F1
#
_cell.length_a   1.000
_cell.length_b   1.000
_cell.length_c   1.000
_cell.angle_alpha   90.00
_cell.angle_beta   90.00
_cell.angle_gamma   90.00
#
_symmetry.space_group_name_H-M   'P 1'
#
loop_
_entity.id
_entity.type
_entity.pdbx_description
1 polymer ?
#
loop_
_entity_poly.entity_id
_entity_poly.type
_entity_poly.pdbx_seq_one_letter_code
_entity_poly.pdbx_strand_id
1 'polypeptide(L)'
;MVPLKRIDKIRWEIPKFDRRMRVPGRVYADDQLIEKMRQDRTLEQAANVAMLPGIYKYSIVMPDGHQGYGFPIGGVAAFDIKEGVISPGGVGYDVNCLHEETEVISDLGFKIQVKDLPKSFKRVTLKVYDAKEGHNDHSRIMLVAERDSDEDIYEIKLASGRVLKVSGDHPILTENGYIRAEDLKPGDLVAVYPFEGVEYEEPEPGILLTHEDFKNEDRQLVKYLEERGLLPLRMDDLRIGILARVLGYFIGDGSFDIYREKNGRERIITVFYGDKGGLETLRKDLEFYFNIKASRVYKRTREENVKTAWGEFETTGTEYSIKVTSKAFSKLLIKLGAPVGKKTDVDFDVPEWIKKAPKWIKRNFLAGLFGADGSKPRLMSSDHKYTPNSISLTAVKTKELEEGLVKFLNSIKELLAEFEVTSHVRKVKEYNNRVMYRLVIYSNTREIYNFLSRIGYEYTAQKPYALIFAEYLRRKIVIGENISESNLVQRNRKMRELLPDFESFLKTYGLEGGFVLDRVIEVKKIKSDSKKLYDIGVYHRAHNFIANGVVVHNCGVRLIRTNLTEKEVRPRIKELVDTLFKNVPSGLGSKGRVRLHWTQLDDVLADGAKWAVDNGYGWKEDLEHLEEGGRMEGADPNAVSQRAKQRGAPQLGSLGSGNHFLEVQVVDKVFDEEIAKAYGLFEGQVVVMVHTGSRGLGHQVASDYLRIMEKANRKYGIPWPDRELVSVPFQSEEGQRYFSAMKAAANFAWANRQMITHWVRESFEEVFKRKAEDMEMHIVYDVAHNIAKVEEHEVDGKKVKVVVHRKGATRAFPAGHPDVPKAYRDVGQPVLIPGSMGTASYVLAGAEGSMRETFGSSCHGAGRLLSRKAATRQYRGDKLRNELLQRGIYVRAASLRVVAEEAPGAYKSVDNVVNVVHQAGIAKLVARMRPMGVAKG
;
A
#
# COMPACT_ATOMS: atom_id res chain seq x y z
N MET A 1 6.47 29.94 11.92
CA MET A 1 7.87 29.52 11.70
C MET A 1 8.43 29.09 13.05
N VAL A 2 9.19 27.99 13.12
CA VAL A 2 9.78 27.49 14.38
C VAL A 2 10.97 28.38 14.77
N PRO A 3 11.03 28.95 15.99
CA PRO A 3 12.19 29.72 16.43
C PRO A 3 13.41 28.82 16.62
N LEU A 4 14.59 29.33 16.28
CA LEU A 4 15.87 28.65 16.43
C LEU A 4 16.90 29.60 17.04
N LYS A 5 17.56 29.16 18.11
CA LYS A 5 18.68 29.82 18.76
C LYS A 5 19.96 29.06 18.41
N ARG A 6 20.99 29.75 17.89
CA ARG A 6 22.31 29.14 17.71
C ARG A 6 22.96 28.93 19.08
N ILE A 7 23.57 27.77 19.31
CA ILE A 7 24.31 27.45 20.53
C ILE A 7 25.81 27.52 20.27
N ASP A 8 26.28 26.89 19.19
CA ASP A 8 27.67 26.97 18.72
C ASP A 8 27.73 26.86 17.18
N LYS A 9 28.87 26.50 16.60
CA LYS A 9 29.02 26.36 15.13
C LYS A 9 28.08 25.30 14.53
N ILE A 10 27.77 24.23 15.27
CA ILE A 10 27.08 23.04 14.77
C ILE A 10 25.87 22.60 15.62
N ARG A 11 25.64 23.21 16.79
CA ARG A 11 24.45 22.99 17.63
C ARG A 11 23.47 24.16 17.56
N TRP A 12 22.19 23.85 17.40
CA TRP A 12 21.07 24.77 17.46
C TRP A 12 19.99 24.26 18.42
N GLU A 13 19.22 25.18 18.98
CA GLU A 13 18.15 24.88 19.93
C GLU A 13 16.82 25.46 19.47
N ILE A 14 15.77 24.65 19.50
CA ILE A 14 14.38 25.09 19.42
C ILE A 14 13.94 25.38 20.86
N PRO A 15 13.83 26.64 21.29
CA PRO A 15 13.42 26.96 22.65
C PRO A 15 11.99 26.50 22.91
N LYS A 16 11.58 26.39 24.18
CA LYS A 16 10.21 26.05 24.58
C LYS A 16 9.22 27.20 24.30
N PHE A 17 8.92 27.43 23.02
CA PHE A 17 8.06 28.53 22.57
C PHE A 17 6.56 28.22 22.72
N ASP A 18 6.18 26.94 22.69
CA ASP A 18 4.83 26.47 22.97
C ASP A 18 4.77 25.90 24.39
N ARG A 19 3.74 26.27 25.17
CA ARG A 19 3.53 25.80 26.55
C ARG A 19 3.35 24.28 26.68
N ARG A 20 3.00 23.60 25.58
CA ARG A 20 2.88 22.13 25.49
C ARG A 20 4.22 21.43 25.40
N MET A 21 5.29 22.12 24.98
CA MET A 21 6.64 21.56 24.95
C MET A 21 7.12 21.27 26.38
N ARG A 22 7.55 20.04 26.64
CA ARG A 22 8.10 19.60 27.93
C ARG A 22 9.60 19.87 27.99
N VAL A 23 10.29 19.57 26.90
CA VAL A 23 11.72 19.85 26.67
C VAL A 23 11.90 20.84 25.51
N PRO A 24 13.05 21.52 25.37
CA PRO A 24 13.42 22.17 24.10
C PRO A 24 13.82 21.13 23.04
N GLY A 25 13.88 21.56 21.78
CA GLY A 25 14.47 20.76 20.69
C GLY A 25 15.96 21.04 20.51
N ARG A 26 16.74 20.04 20.09
CA ARG A 26 18.20 20.15 19.87
C ARG A 26 18.55 19.63 18.47
N VAL A 27 19.15 20.48 17.64
CA VAL A 27 19.45 20.18 16.23
C VAL A 27 20.95 20.25 16.01
N TYR A 28 21.53 19.18 15.46
CA TYR A 28 22.92 19.12 15.05
C TYR A 28 23.00 19.41 13.55
N ALA A 29 23.54 20.57 13.17
CA ALA A 29 23.63 21.02 11.80
C ALA A 29 24.63 22.18 11.64
N ASP A 30 25.44 22.13 10.59
CA ASP A 30 26.17 23.32 10.11
C ASP A 30 25.21 24.34 9.46
N ASP A 31 25.73 25.50 9.05
CA ASP A 31 24.94 26.57 8.42
C ASP A 31 24.28 26.16 7.09
N GLN A 32 24.78 25.14 6.38
CA GLN A 32 24.17 24.63 5.15
C GLN A 32 23.03 23.65 5.46
N LEU A 33 23.25 22.77 6.43
CA LEU A 33 22.30 21.73 6.83
C LEU A 33 21.11 22.32 7.60
N ILE A 34 21.31 23.33 8.46
CA ILE A 34 20.21 23.96 9.19
C ILE A 34 19.27 24.71 8.24
N GLU A 35 19.83 25.38 7.22
CA GLU A 35 19.05 26.13 6.24
C GLU A 35 18.23 25.18 5.34
N LYS A 36 18.68 23.94 5.17
CA LYS A 36 17.85 22.87 4.57
C LYS A 36 16.74 22.37 5.50
N MET A 37 16.99 22.21 6.80
CA MET A 37 15.94 21.85 7.77
C MET A 37 14.89 22.96 7.99
N ARG A 38 15.17 24.21 7.57
CA ARG A 38 14.18 25.30 7.52
C ARG A 38 13.25 25.22 6.31
N GLN A 39 13.57 24.43 5.29
CA GLN A 39 12.84 24.35 4.02
C GLN A 39 11.74 23.25 4.03
N ASP A 40 11.60 22.50 5.13
CA ASP A 40 10.58 21.45 5.31
C ASP A 40 10.03 21.43 6.76
N ARG A 41 9.18 20.43 7.11
CA ARG A 41 8.59 20.31 8.46
C ARG A 41 9.53 19.71 9.53
N THR A 42 10.82 19.49 9.27
CA THR A 42 11.76 18.84 10.23
C THR A 42 11.73 19.48 11.62
N LEU A 43 11.85 20.81 11.68
CA LEU A 43 11.88 21.57 12.93
C LEU A 43 10.54 21.58 13.65
N GLU A 44 9.43 21.48 12.91
CA GLU A 44 8.08 21.41 13.45
C GLU A 44 7.82 20.04 14.08
N GLN A 45 8.19 18.96 13.38
CA GLN A 45 8.10 17.59 13.88
C GLN A 45 8.97 17.40 15.14
N ALA A 46 10.17 17.99 15.17
CA ALA A 46 11.00 18.02 16.37
C ALA A 46 10.31 18.75 17.55
N ALA A 47 9.68 19.90 17.31
CA ALA A 47 8.91 20.62 18.33
C ALA A 47 7.67 19.85 18.82
N ASN A 48 6.99 19.13 17.93
CA ASN A 48 5.83 18.29 18.25
C ASN A 48 6.23 17.07 19.11
N VAL A 49 7.33 16.39 18.78
CA VAL A 49 7.94 15.32 19.60
C VAL A 49 8.30 15.83 21.01
N ALA A 50 8.74 17.09 21.13
CA ALA A 50 9.08 17.70 22.41
C ALA A 50 7.89 17.89 23.38
N MET A 51 6.64 17.65 22.94
CA MET A 51 5.42 17.77 23.76
C MET A 51 5.00 16.44 24.44
N LEU A 52 5.57 15.32 24.01
CA LEU A 52 5.14 13.97 24.41
C LEU A 52 5.52 13.63 25.87
N PRO A 53 4.64 12.96 26.65
CA PRO A 53 4.91 12.60 28.05
C PRO A 53 6.18 11.78 28.28
N GLY A 54 6.78 11.96 29.46
CA GLY A 54 8.00 11.27 29.89
C GLY A 54 9.26 11.60 29.08
N ILE A 55 9.24 12.51 28.11
CA ILE A 55 10.42 12.87 27.33
C ILE A 55 11.50 13.53 28.19
N TYR A 56 12.73 13.02 28.10
CA TYR A 56 13.88 13.56 28.80
C TYR A 56 14.73 14.48 27.92
N LYS A 57 15.33 15.49 28.55
CA LYS A 57 16.38 16.39 28.03
C LYS A 57 16.05 17.21 26.78
N TYR A 58 15.92 16.56 25.63
CA TYR A 58 15.71 17.17 24.31
C TYR A 58 14.89 16.28 23.37
N SER A 59 14.14 16.91 22.46
CA SER A 59 13.76 16.28 21.19
C SER A 59 14.85 16.56 20.15
N ILE A 60 15.47 15.53 19.58
CA ILE A 60 16.77 15.66 18.88
C ILE A 60 16.63 15.43 17.38
N VAL A 61 17.37 16.22 16.58
CA VAL A 61 17.52 16.06 15.13
C VAL A 61 19.00 15.98 14.76
N MET A 62 19.37 14.92 14.04
CA MET A 62 20.71 14.65 13.50
C MET A 62 20.95 15.38 12.16
N PRO A 63 22.20 15.53 11.67
CA PRO A 63 22.51 16.43 10.54
C PRO A 63 21.98 15.95 9.17
N ASP A 64 21.78 14.65 9.03
CA ASP A 64 21.06 14.00 7.95
C ASP A 64 19.55 14.28 7.97
N GLY A 65 19.03 14.87 9.04
CA GLY A 65 17.60 15.04 9.30
C GLY A 65 16.82 15.82 8.25
N HIS A 66 15.60 15.34 7.99
CA HIS A 66 14.65 15.83 6.99
C HIS A 66 13.23 15.36 7.37
N GLN A 67 12.19 15.96 6.77
CA GLN A 67 10.80 15.66 7.10
C GLN A 67 10.46 14.17 6.97
N GLY A 68 9.79 13.63 7.98
CA GLY A 68 9.29 12.25 8.03
C GLY A 68 7.79 12.18 8.31
N TYR A 69 7.33 11.03 8.81
CA TYR A 69 5.96 10.81 9.29
C TYR A 69 5.85 10.98 10.83
N GLY A 70 5.25 12.07 11.33
CA GLY A 70 5.15 12.39 12.76
C GLY A 70 6.46 12.80 13.44
N PHE A 71 7.45 11.90 13.52
CA PHE A 71 8.86 12.24 13.81
C PHE A 71 9.59 12.60 12.50
N PRO A 72 10.61 13.48 12.53
CA PRO A 72 11.50 13.66 11.40
C PRO A 72 12.37 12.42 11.18
N ILE A 73 12.89 12.25 9.97
CA ILE A 73 14.07 11.40 9.73
C ILE A 73 15.29 12.12 10.35
N GLY A 74 16.26 11.37 10.88
CA GLY A 74 17.29 11.92 11.77
C GLY A 74 16.78 12.19 13.19
N GLY A 75 15.56 11.76 13.52
CA GLY A 75 14.90 12.02 14.80
C GLY A 75 15.32 11.06 15.91
N VAL A 76 15.62 11.60 17.09
CA VAL A 76 15.87 10.83 18.33
C VAL A 76 15.10 11.45 19.49
N ALA A 77 14.45 10.62 20.31
CA ALA A 77 13.85 11.03 21.58
C ALA A 77 13.84 9.88 22.58
N ALA A 78 14.12 10.18 23.85
CA ALA A 78 14.09 9.20 24.94
C ALA A 78 12.94 9.51 25.90
N PHE A 79 12.08 8.52 26.16
CA PHE A 79 10.93 8.64 27.05
C PHE A 79 11.08 7.69 28.25
N ASP A 80 10.70 8.13 29.44
CA ASP A 80 10.70 7.29 30.65
C ASP A 80 9.97 5.95 30.46
N ILE A 81 10.51 4.84 30.97
CA ILE A 81 9.82 3.54 30.79
C ILE A 81 8.52 3.40 31.58
N LYS A 82 8.22 4.24 32.59
CA LYS A 82 6.96 4.19 33.35
C LYS A 82 5.98 5.25 32.83
N GLU A 83 6.43 6.51 32.84
CA GLU A 83 5.59 7.69 32.57
C GLU A 83 5.67 8.18 31.11
N GLY A 84 6.54 7.57 30.30
CA GLY A 84 6.78 7.90 28.90
C GLY A 84 5.98 7.06 27.92
N VAL A 85 6.20 7.34 26.64
CA VAL A 85 5.36 6.83 25.54
C VAL A 85 6.14 6.04 24.50
N ILE A 86 5.42 5.24 23.72
CA ILE A 86 5.92 4.57 22.53
C ILE A 86 5.07 4.92 21.30
N SER A 87 5.74 5.12 20.15
CA SER A 87 5.12 5.56 18.89
C SER A 87 5.74 4.87 17.66
N PRO A 88 4.95 4.20 16.81
CA PRO A 88 5.42 3.71 15.52
C PRO A 88 5.86 4.86 14.58
N GLY A 89 5.30 6.06 14.75
CA GLY A 89 5.76 7.26 14.05
C GLY A 89 7.22 7.62 14.36
N GLY A 90 7.70 7.29 15.57
CA GLY A 90 9.09 7.44 16.01
C GLY A 90 10.01 6.26 15.69
N VAL A 91 9.50 5.22 15.02
CA VAL A 91 10.29 4.10 14.52
C VAL A 91 10.39 4.14 13.00
N GLY A 92 9.27 4.39 12.30
CA GLY A 92 9.31 4.75 10.88
C GLY A 92 8.12 4.33 10.04
N TYR A 93 7.83 5.17 9.04
CA TYR A 93 7.05 4.87 7.85
C TYR A 93 7.80 5.41 6.64
N ASP A 94 7.57 4.78 5.49
CA ASP A 94 8.41 4.90 4.30
C ASP A 94 7.49 5.31 3.11
N VAL A 95 7.37 6.63 2.88
CA VAL A 95 6.19 7.34 2.30
C VAL A 95 6.37 7.66 0.80
N ASN A 96 5.28 7.70 -0.01
CA ASN A 96 5.28 8.14 -1.43
C ASN A 96 3.98 8.92 -1.79
N CYS A 97 4.01 10.03 -2.55
CA CYS A 97 2.88 10.99 -2.54
C CYS A 97 2.12 11.25 -3.87
N LEU A 98 0.82 11.52 -3.77
CA LEU A 98 -0.17 11.79 -4.83
C LEU A 98 -0.52 13.29 -4.89
N HIS A 99 -1.01 13.83 -6.01
CA HIS A 99 -1.55 15.20 -6.06
C HIS A 99 -2.96 15.31 -5.45
N GLU A 100 -3.33 16.48 -4.93
CA GLU A 100 -4.59 16.68 -4.20
C GLU A 100 -5.87 16.36 -4.99
N GLU A 101 -5.85 16.57 -6.30
CA GLU A 101 -6.96 16.28 -7.22
C GLU A 101 -7.04 14.81 -7.62
N THR A 102 -6.07 13.97 -7.21
CA THR A 102 -6.10 12.53 -7.49
C THR A 102 -7.38 11.92 -6.93
N GLU A 103 -8.05 11.13 -7.74
CA GLU A 103 -9.30 10.45 -7.40
C GLU A 103 -9.00 8.99 -7.07
N VAL A 104 -9.54 8.50 -5.96
CA VAL A 104 -9.50 7.08 -5.62
C VAL A 104 -10.91 6.48 -5.64
N ILE A 105 -11.01 5.26 -6.17
CA ILE A 105 -12.29 4.57 -6.36
C ILE A 105 -12.62 3.66 -5.16
N SER A 106 -13.84 3.80 -4.64
CA SER A 106 -14.40 2.93 -3.62
C SER A 106 -14.91 1.61 -4.22
N ASP A 107 -14.98 0.54 -3.43
CA ASP A 107 -15.66 -0.69 -3.84
C ASP A 107 -17.19 -0.54 -3.92
N LEU A 108 -17.74 0.52 -3.35
CA LEU A 108 -19.10 0.98 -3.59
C LEU A 108 -19.27 1.55 -5.01
N GLY A 109 -18.19 1.92 -5.70
CA GLY A 109 -18.22 2.45 -7.06
C GLY A 109 -18.46 3.96 -7.14
N PHE A 110 -18.21 4.70 -6.05
CA PHE A 110 -17.97 6.14 -6.11
C PHE A 110 -16.48 6.45 -6.11
N LYS A 111 -16.09 7.59 -6.68
CA LYS A 111 -14.74 8.16 -6.58
C LYS A 111 -14.72 9.37 -5.65
N ILE A 112 -13.58 9.61 -5.02
CA ILE A 112 -13.37 10.72 -4.07
C ILE A 112 -11.93 11.25 -4.22
N GLN A 113 -11.77 12.57 -4.18
CA GLN A 113 -10.45 13.20 -4.27
C GLN A 113 -9.65 12.98 -2.98
N VAL A 114 -8.33 12.76 -3.10
CA VAL A 114 -7.48 12.39 -1.96
C VAL A 114 -7.42 13.49 -0.89
N LYS A 115 -7.64 14.75 -1.26
CA LYS A 115 -7.77 15.90 -0.34
C LYS A 115 -8.98 15.86 0.59
N ASP A 116 -10.02 15.08 0.24
CA ASP A 116 -11.23 14.94 1.05
C ASP A 116 -11.26 13.63 1.86
N LEU A 117 -10.34 12.70 1.58
CA LEU A 117 -10.15 11.51 2.40
C LEU A 117 -9.76 11.78 3.87
N PRO A 118 -8.96 12.78 4.25
CA PRO A 118 -8.64 13.05 5.67
C PRO A 118 -9.89 13.18 6.56
N LYS A 119 -11.01 13.67 6.01
CA LYS A 119 -12.32 13.82 6.66
C LYS A 119 -13.11 12.50 6.73
N SER A 120 -12.91 11.59 5.76
CA SER A 120 -13.82 10.46 5.47
C SER A 120 -13.19 9.06 5.56
N PHE A 121 -11.85 8.93 5.62
CA PHE A 121 -11.12 7.67 5.42
C PHE A 121 -11.50 6.52 6.37
N LYS A 122 -12.03 6.82 7.55
CA LYS A 122 -12.49 5.79 8.52
C LYS A 122 -13.81 5.14 8.11
N ARG A 123 -14.58 5.81 7.24
CA ARG A 123 -15.81 5.31 6.61
C ARG A 123 -15.51 4.65 5.26
N VAL A 124 -14.64 5.28 4.45
CA VAL A 124 -14.37 4.87 3.05
C VAL A 124 -13.49 3.60 2.96
N THR A 125 -13.95 2.67 2.13
CA THR A 125 -13.19 1.53 1.60
C THR A 125 -12.82 1.79 0.14
N LEU A 126 -11.60 1.41 -0.27
CA LEU A 126 -11.05 1.59 -1.62
C LEU A 126 -10.89 0.25 -2.36
N LYS A 127 -10.91 0.27 -3.69
CA LYS A 127 -10.44 -0.85 -4.51
C LYS A 127 -8.92 -1.02 -4.44
N VAL A 128 -8.50 -2.28 -4.52
CA VAL A 128 -7.09 -2.71 -4.52
C VAL A 128 -6.92 -3.84 -5.54
N TYR A 129 -5.70 -4.00 -6.07
CA TYR A 129 -5.38 -5.07 -7.02
C TYR A 129 -4.48 -6.12 -6.38
N ASP A 130 -4.95 -7.37 -6.28
CA ASP A 130 -4.13 -8.47 -5.78
C ASP A 130 -3.45 -9.23 -6.91
N ALA A 131 -2.23 -8.84 -7.23
CA ALA A 131 -1.38 -9.49 -8.23
C ALA A 131 -0.90 -10.93 -7.83
N LYS A 132 -1.32 -11.49 -6.69
CA LYS A 132 -1.05 -12.90 -6.32
C LYS A 132 -2.27 -13.80 -6.49
N GLU A 133 -3.48 -13.28 -6.21
CA GLU A 133 -4.75 -14.00 -6.37
C GLU A 133 -5.52 -13.59 -7.65
N GLY A 134 -4.94 -12.71 -8.46
CA GLY A 134 -5.40 -12.39 -9.81
C GLY A 134 -6.68 -11.56 -9.86
N HIS A 135 -7.25 -11.11 -8.73
CA HIS A 135 -8.58 -10.51 -8.74
C HIS A 135 -8.68 -9.13 -8.08
N ASN A 136 -9.79 -8.46 -8.42
CA ASN A 136 -10.31 -7.30 -7.69
C ASN A 136 -10.57 -7.66 -6.23
N ASP A 137 -10.11 -6.82 -5.30
CA ASP A 137 -10.58 -6.84 -3.91
C ASP A 137 -10.75 -5.39 -3.42
N HIS A 138 -10.91 -5.20 -2.12
CA HIS A 138 -11.12 -3.92 -1.47
C HIS A 138 -10.42 -3.85 -0.11
N SER A 139 -10.25 -2.63 0.41
CA SER A 139 -9.65 -2.42 1.73
C SER A 139 -10.19 -1.18 2.40
N ARG A 140 -10.33 -1.22 3.73
CA ARG A 140 -10.45 -0.01 4.54
C ARG A 140 -9.15 0.78 4.42
N ILE A 141 -9.25 2.10 4.40
CA ILE A 141 -8.06 2.96 4.47
C ILE A 141 -7.46 2.83 5.89
N MET A 142 -6.14 2.69 5.97
CA MET A 142 -5.40 2.67 7.22
C MET A 142 -5.14 4.08 7.73
N LEU A 143 -4.56 4.91 6.87
CA LEU A 143 -4.16 6.29 7.15
C LEU A 143 -4.21 7.07 5.84
N VAL A 144 -4.31 8.39 5.96
CA VAL A 144 -4.11 9.33 4.87
C VAL A 144 -3.13 10.37 5.40
N ALA A 145 -1.90 10.36 4.89
CA ALA A 145 -0.91 11.38 5.17
C ALA A 145 -1.10 12.56 4.22
N GLU A 146 -0.68 13.74 4.66
CA GLU A 146 -0.81 15.01 3.93
C GLU A 146 0.47 15.82 4.17
N ARG A 147 1.11 16.29 3.11
CA ARG A 147 2.30 17.16 3.20
C ARG A 147 2.16 18.35 2.27
N ASP A 148 2.58 19.52 2.76
CA ASP A 148 2.91 20.63 1.87
C ASP A 148 4.21 20.32 1.10
N SER A 149 4.29 20.76 -0.16
CA SER A 149 5.28 20.32 -1.14
C SER A 149 5.26 21.21 -2.38
N ASP A 150 6.26 22.07 -2.54
CA ASP A 150 6.51 22.84 -3.77
C ASP A 150 7.25 22.00 -4.86
N GLU A 151 7.32 20.67 -4.71
CA GLU A 151 7.85 19.78 -5.75
C GLU A 151 7.02 19.82 -7.04
N ASP A 152 7.68 19.70 -8.20
CA ASP A 152 6.98 19.37 -9.44
C ASP A 152 6.19 18.05 -9.27
N ILE A 153 5.11 17.88 -10.02
CA ILE A 153 4.40 16.60 -10.20
C ILE A 153 4.71 16.05 -11.61
N TYR A 154 4.39 14.77 -11.85
CA TYR A 154 4.27 14.26 -13.23
C TYR A 154 2.82 14.05 -13.55
N GLU A 155 2.46 14.53 -14.74
CA GLU A 155 1.22 14.26 -15.43
C GLU A 155 1.49 13.08 -16.39
N ILE A 156 1.11 11.87 -15.97
CA ILE A 156 1.16 10.66 -16.80
C ILE A 156 -0.16 10.60 -17.57
N LYS A 157 -0.11 10.68 -18.90
CA LYS A 157 -1.27 10.43 -19.77
C LYS A 157 -1.19 9.04 -20.38
N LEU A 158 -2.33 8.35 -20.44
CA LEU A 158 -2.46 7.01 -21.01
C LEU A 158 -3.34 7.02 -22.27
N ALA A 159 -3.24 5.97 -23.10
CA ALA A 159 -3.96 5.82 -24.37
C ALA A 159 -5.49 5.75 -24.21
N SER A 160 -5.96 5.43 -23.01
CA SER A 160 -7.36 5.56 -22.60
C SER A 160 -7.82 7.00 -22.31
N GLY A 161 -6.94 8.00 -22.43
CA GLY A 161 -7.20 9.37 -22.01
C GLY A 161 -7.19 9.59 -20.49
N ARG A 162 -6.83 8.57 -19.69
CA ARG A 162 -6.57 8.76 -18.25
C ARG A 162 -5.36 9.68 -18.05
N VAL A 163 -5.43 10.50 -17.01
CA VAL A 163 -4.34 11.37 -16.56
C VAL A 163 -4.11 11.13 -15.07
N LEU A 164 -2.86 10.93 -14.64
CA LEU A 164 -2.48 10.79 -13.23
C LEU A 164 -1.43 11.85 -12.86
N LYS A 165 -1.70 12.63 -11.80
CA LYS A 165 -0.81 13.65 -11.22
C LYS A 165 -0.15 13.12 -9.94
N VAL A 166 1.17 12.88 -9.92
CA VAL A 166 1.87 12.27 -8.75
C VAL A 166 3.31 12.78 -8.51
N SER A 167 3.87 12.49 -7.33
CA SER A 167 5.32 12.59 -7.09
C SER A 167 6.08 11.62 -8.01
N GLY A 168 7.36 11.90 -8.31
CA GLY A 168 8.10 11.16 -9.35
C GLY A 168 8.56 9.77 -8.90
N ASP A 169 8.85 9.69 -7.61
CA ASP A 169 9.17 8.48 -6.87
C ASP A 169 7.95 7.62 -6.55
N HIS A 170 6.73 8.11 -6.79
CA HIS A 170 5.51 7.35 -6.58
C HIS A 170 5.52 6.08 -7.46
N PRO A 171 5.57 4.86 -6.88
CA PRO A 171 5.57 3.65 -7.68
C PRO A 171 4.26 3.52 -8.47
N ILE A 172 4.32 2.86 -9.62
CA ILE A 172 3.20 2.59 -10.53
C ILE A 172 3.35 1.14 -11.01
N LEU A 173 2.27 0.35 -10.93
CA LEU A 173 2.32 -1.04 -11.40
C LEU A 173 2.26 -1.11 -12.93
N THR A 174 3.17 -1.88 -13.51
CA THR A 174 3.24 -2.25 -14.92
C THR A 174 3.16 -3.77 -15.07
N GLU A 175 3.05 -4.26 -16.31
CA GLU A 175 3.16 -5.70 -16.62
C GLU A 175 4.46 -6.33 -16.05
N ASN A 176 5.54 -5.55 -15.94
CA ASN A 176 6.86 -5.97 -15.46
C ASN A 176 7.08 -5.66 -13.96
N GLY A 177 6.02 -5.34 -13.22
CA GLY A 177 6.08 -4.93 -11.82
C GLY A 177 6.13 -3.41 -11.64
N TYR A 178 6.58 -2.96 -10.47
CA TYR A 178 6.50 -1.55 -10.09
C TYR A 178 7.62 -0.70 -10.70
N ILE A 179 7.24 0.24 -11.57
CA ILE A 179 8.08 1.28 -12.17
C ILE A 179 7.59 2.61 -11.58
N ARG A 180 8.45 3.52 -11.09
CA ARG A 180 7.93 4.77 -10.50
C ARG A 180 7.45 5.74 -11.58
N ALA A 181 6.61 6.69 -11.21
CA ALA A 181 5.87 7.58 -12.11
C ALA A 181 6.70 8.25 -13.21
N GLU A 182 7.96 8.60 -12.91
CA GLU A 182 8.68 9.59 -13.71
C GLU A 182 9.43 9.15 -14.96
N ASP A 183 9.96 7.93 -14.99
CA ASP A 183 10.44 7.29 -16.22
C ASP A 183 9.70 5.97 -16.49
N LEU A 184 8.41 5.96 -16.15
CA LEU A 184 7.45 5.50 -17.16
C LEU A 184 7.69 6.29 -18.45
N LYS A 185 7.56 5.62 -19.60
CA LYS A 185 7.82 6.21 -20.92
C LYS A 185 6.63 6.00 -21.83
N PRO A 186 6.41 6.90 -22.81
CA PRO A 186 5.50 6.63 -23.92
C PRO A 186 5.81 5.26 -24.54
N GLY A 187 4.83 4.35 -24.48
CA GLY A 187 4.99 2.94 -24.86
C GLY A 187 4.77 1.94 -23.71
N ASP A 188 5.11 2.28 -22.46
CA ASP A 188 5.01 1.36 -21.32
C ASP A 188 3.57 0.96 -20.99
N LEU A 189 3.37 -0.26 -20.48
CA LEU A 189 2.06 -0.83 -20.15
C LEU A 189 1.81 -0.84 -18.62
N VAL A 190 1.01 0.13 -18.15
CA VAL A 190 0.59 0.25 -16.75
C VAL A 190 -0.70 -0.54 -16.48
N ALA A 191 -0.82 -1.14 -15.30
CA ALA A 191 -2.06 -1.84 -14.90
C ALA A 191 -3.11 -0.82 -14.42
N VAL A 192 -4.26 -0.75 -15.11
CA VAL A 192 -5.38 0.15 -14.79
C VAL A 192 -6.65 -0.60 -14.45
N TYR A 193 -7.49 0.03 -13.62
CA TYR A 193 -8.86 -0.39 -13.38
C TYR A 193 -9.83 0.29 -14.39
N PRO A 194 -10.64 -0.46 -15.16
CA PRO A 194 -11.55 0.12 -16.15
C PRO A 194 -12.72 0.95 -15.60
N PHE A 195 -13.13 0.72 -14.35
CA PHE A 195 -14.32 1.35 -13.79
C PHE A 195 -14.05 2.80 -13.34
N GLU A 196 -14.89 3.73 -13.79
CA GLU A 196 -14.86 5.14 -13.40
C GLU A 196 -15.75 5.42 -12.19
N GLY A 197 -16.90 4.76 -12.12
CA GLY A 197 -17.92 5.04 -11.11
C GLY A 197 -18.58 6.41 -11.30
N VAL A 198 -18.96 7.02 -10.19
CA VAL A 198 -19.56 8.36 -10.10
C VAL A 198 -18.98 9.14 -8.92
N GLU A 199 -19.24 10.45 -8.82
CA GLU A 199 -18.74 11.26 -7.70
C GLU A 199 -19.30 10.79 -6.33
N TYR A 200 -18.53 11.03 -5.28
CA TYR A 200 -19.02 10.87 -3.91
C TYR A 200 -19.89 12.05 -3.50
N GLU A 201 -21.19 11.79 -3.49
CA GLU A 201 -22.24 12.65 -2.93
C GLU A 201 -22.58 12.14 -1.50
N GLU A 202 -22.33 12.93 -0.46
CA GLU A 202 -22.70 12.55 0.92
C GLU A 202 -24.24 12.61 1.08
N PRO A 203 -24.92 11.50 1.46
CA PRO A 203 -26.38 11.48 1.56
C PRO A 203 -26.92 12.40 2.65
N GLU A 204 -28.11 12.97 2.43
CA GLU A 204 -28.81 13.75 3.45
C GLU A 204 -29.02 12.91 4.74
N PRO A 205 -28.69 13.44 5.93
CA PRO A 205 -28.83 12.72 7.21
C PRO A 205 -30.28 12.36 7.63
N GLY A 206 -30.84 11.33 7.02
CA GLY A 206 -32.18 10.80 7.32
C GLY A 206 -32.17 9.39 7.90
N ILE A 207 -33.20 9.06 8.70
CA ILE A 207 -33.49 7.68 9.12
C ILE A 207 -34.47 7.06 8.12
N LEU A 208 -34.09 5.95 7.50
CA LEU A 208 -34.91 5.22 6.53
C LEU A 208 -35.83 4.19 7.20
N LEU A 209 -35.36 3.54 8.27
CA LEU A 209 -36.16 2.58 9.07
C LEU A 209 -35.87 2.73 10.56
N THR A 210 -36.92 2.65 11.36
CA THR A 210 -36.91 2.83 12.82
C THR A 210 -37.23 1.52 13.55
N HIS A 211 -37.16 1.49 14.88
CA HIS A 211 -37.68 0.37 15.67
C HIS A 211 -39.21 0.24 15.55
N GLU A 212 -39.94 1.36 15.37
CA GLU A 212 -41.39 1.39 15.17
C GLU A 212 -41.83 0.62 13.90
N ASP A 213 -41.00 0.63 12.85
CA ASP A 213 -41.25 -0.17 11.65
C ASP A 213 -41.36 -1.67 11.92
N PHE A 214 -40.72 -2.14 12.98
CA PHE A 214 -40.65 -3.55 13.36
C PHE A 214 -41.40 -3.86 14.67
N LYS A 215 -42.23 -2.94 15.19
CA LYS A 215 -42.93 -3.11 16.49
C LYS A 215 -43.89 -4.29 16.59
N ASN A 216 -44.31 -4.84 15.44
CA ASN A 216 -45.14 -6.05 15.34
C ASN A 216 -44.32 -7.34 15.14
N GLU A 217 -42.98 -7.26 15.13
CA GLU A 217 -42.07 -8.41 15.04
C GLU A 217 -41.45 -8.76 16.40
N ASP A 218 -40.80 -9.92 16.48
CA ASP A 218 -40.19 -10.42 17.72
C ASP A 218 -39.02 -9.55 18.23
N ARG A 219 -38.88 -9.42 19.55
CA ARG A 219 -37.83 -8.58 20.17
C ARG A 219 -36.40 -9.04 19.83
N GLN A 220 -36.18 -10.33 19.60
CA GLN A 220 -34.89 -10.87 19.13
C GLN A 220 -34.62 -10.49 17.66
N LEU A 221 -35.67 -10.32 16.85
CA LEU A 221 -35.56 -9.86 15.45
C LEU A 221 -35.08 -8.41 15.41
N VAL A 222 -35.67 -7.54 16.23
CA VAL A 222 -35.25 -6.12 16.35
C VAL A 222 -33.81 -6.05 16.85
N LYS A 223 -33.50 -6.76 17.95
CA LYS A 223 -32.14 -6.81 18.53
C LYS A 223 -31.07 -7.33 17.56
N TYR A 224 -31.40 -8.32 16.71
CA TYR A 224 -30.47 -8.82 15.68
C TYR A 224 -30.04 -7.73 14.68
N LEU A 225 -30.95 -6.77 14.38
CA LEU A 225 -30.68 -5.63 13.50
C LEU A 225 -29.92 -4.52 14.25
N GLU A 226 -30.31 -4.20 15.49
CA GLU A 226 -29.58 -3.27 16.39
C GLU A 226 -28.10 -3.67 16.54
N GLU A 227 -27.82 -4.95 16.86
CA GLU A 227 -26.47 -5.52 17.00
C GLU A 227 -25.60 -5.43 15.74
N ARG A 228 -26.21 -5.15 14.58
CA ARG A 228 -25.56 -5.01 13.27
C ARG A 228 -25.54 -3.56 12.78
N GLY A 229 -26.03 -2.62 13.59
CA GLY A 229 -26.24 -1.23 13.18
C GLY A 229 -27.18 -1.11 11.98
N LEU A 230 -28.19 -1.98 11.90
CA LEU A 230 -29.24 -1.96 10.87
C LEU A 230 -30.55 -1.34 11.38
N LEU A 231 -30.62 -1.01 12.67
CA LEU A 231 -31.64 -0.14 13.25
C LEU A 231 -30.98 0.85 14.25
N PRO A 232 -31.38 2.14 14.24
CA PRO A 232 -32.12 2.82 13.16
C PRO A 232 -31.28 2.81 11.87
N LEU A 233 -31.88 2.42 10.74
CA LEU A 233 -31.18 2.42 9.46
C LEU A 233 -31.11 3.86 8.95
N ARG A 234 -29.91 4.34 8.63
CA ARG A 234 -29.69 5.72 8.17
C ARG A 234 -29.24 5.78 6.71
N MET A 235 -29.61 6.86 6.02
CA MET A 235 -29.17 7.15 4.66
C MET A 235 -27.69 7.58 4.58
N ASP A 236 -27.15 8.18 5.64
CA ASP A 236 -25.75 8.65 5.72
C ASP A 236 -24.73 7.54 6.09
N ASP A 237 -25.19 6.30 6.29
CA ASP A 237 -24.32 5.13 6.44
C ASP A 237 -23.96 4.55 5.06
N LEU A 238 -22.66 4.53 4.73
CA LEU A 238 -22.17 4.04 3.42
C LEU A 238 -22.63 2.61 3.06
N ARG A 239 -22.97 1.79 4.07
CA ARG A 239 -23.49 0.42 3.87
C ARG A 239 -24.87 0.40 3.19
N ILE A 240 -25.59 1.51 3.15
CA ILE A 240 -26.85 1.65 2.41
C ILE A 240 -26.67 1.32 0.92
N GLY A 241 -25.49 1.60 0.34
CA GLY A 241 -25.17 1.20 -1.04
C GLY A 241 -25.09 -0.31 -1.24
N ILE A 242 -24.65 -1.08 -0.24
CA ILE A 242 -24.66 -2.55 -0.30
C ILE A 242 -26.10 -3.07 -0.16
N LEU A 243 -26.93 -2.45 0.70
CA LEU A 243 -28.36 -2.79 0.78
C LEU A 243 -29.08 -2.51 -0.55
N ALA A 244 -28.78 -1.38 -1.20
CA ALA A 244 -29.27 -1.05 -2.53
C ALA A 244 -28.81 -2.09 -3.58
N ARG A 245 -27.53 -2.48 -3.56
CA ARG A 245 -26.95 -3.52 -4.44
C ARG A 245 -27.66 -4.87 -4.28
N VAL A 246 -27.85 -5.31 -3.03
CA VAL A 246 -28.53 -6.57 -2.69
C VAL A 246 -30.01 -6.52 -3.03
N LEU A 247 -30.69 -5.39 -2.85
CA LEU A 247 -32.10 -5.22 -3.22
C LEU A 247 -32.30 -5.22 -4.74
N GLY A 248 -31.43 -4.55 -5.51
CA GLY A 248 -31.47 -4.58 -6.97
C GLY A 248 -31.28 -6.00 -7.50
N TYR A 249 -30.28 -6.73 -6.99
CA TYR A 249 -30.07 -8.15 -7.31
C TYR A 249 -31.22 -9.03 -6.84
N PHE A 250 -31.83 -8.74 -5.68
CA PHE A 250 -33.02 -9.45 -5.22
C PHE A 250 -34.21 -9.26 -6.18
N ILE A 251 -34.41 -8.07 -6.75
CA ILE A 251 -35.50 -7.82 -7.69
C ILE A 251 -35.32 -8.64 -8.99
N GLY A 252 -34.09 -8.88 -9.43
CA GLY A 252 -33.79 -9.82 -10.51
C GLY A 252 -33.89 -11.30 -10.08
N ASP A 253 -32.85 -11.83 -9.44
CA ASP A 253 -32.68 -13.27 -9.13
C ASP A 253 -32.92 -13.64 -7.64
N GLY A 254 -33.58 -12.79 -6.85
CA GLY A 254 -34.01 -13.12 -5.49
C GLY A 254 -35.38 -13.80 -5.38
N SER A 255 -35.63 -14.54 -4.30
CA SER A 255 -36.96 -14.99 -3.89
C SER A 255 -37.09 -15.17 -2.37
N PHE A 256 -38.33 -15.33 -1.88
CA PHE A 256 -38.60 -15.73 -0.50
C PHE A 256 -39.22 -17.13 -0.47
N ASP A 257 -38.50 -18.11 0.08
CA ASP A 257 -39.08 -19.40 0.48
C ASP A 257 -39.90 -19.17 1.75
N ILE A 258 -41.23 -19.14 1.64
CA ILE A 258 -42.18 -19.00 2.75
C ILE A 258 -42.94 -20.31 2.95
N TYR A 259 -42.90 -20.87 4.15
CA TYR A 259 -43.69 -22.05 4.53
C TYR A 259 -44.04 -22.04 6.02
N ARG A 260 -45.08 -22.79 6.40
CA ARG A 260 -45.44 -23.03 7.81
C ARG A 260 -44.84 -24.36 8.28
N GLU A 261 -44.20 -24.34 9.44
CA GLU A 261 -43.73 -25.53 10.14
C GLU A 261 -44.90 -26.28 10.81
N LYS A 262 -44.70 -27.56 11.16
CA LYS A 262 -45.72 -28.39 11.85
C LYS A 262 -46.20 -27.83 13.19
N ASN A 263 -45.45 -26.89 13.77
CA ASN A 263 -45.76 -26.18 15.01
C ASN A 263 -46.57 -24.87 14.79
N GLY A 264 -47.02 -24.61 13.55
CA GLY A 264 -47.77 -23.40 13.16
C GLY A 264 -46.91 -22.17 12.88
N ARG A 265 -45.60 -22.18 13.16
CA ARG A 265 -44.70 -21.04 12.92
C ARG A 265 -44.44 -20.84 11.43
N GLU A 266 -44.58 -19.61 10.97
CA GLU A 266 -44.17 -19.21 9.63
C GLU A 266 -42.66 -18.99 9.56
N ARG A 267 -42.03 -19.57 8.55
CA ARG A 267 -40.60 -19.48 8.27
C ARG A 267 -40.40 -18.87 6.90
N ILE A 268 -39.58 -17.81 6.85
CA ILE A 268 -39.24 -17.06 5.63
C ILE A 268 -37.72 -17.02 5.45
N ILE A 269 -37.25 -17.61 4.35
CA ILE A 269 -35.83 -17.70 3.98
C ILE A 269 -35.64 -16.87 2.71
N THR A 270 -34.67 -15.94 2.72
CA THR A 270 -34.27 -15.23 1.50
C THR A 270 -33.38 -16.16 0.67
N VAL A 271 -33.70 -16.34 -0.61
CA VAL A 271 -32.89 -17.11 -1.57
C VAL A 271 -32.39 -16.16 -2.66
N PHE A 272 -31.15 -16.37 -3.09
CA PHE A 272 -30.59 -15.72 -4.27
C PHE A 272 -30.08 -16.78 -5.24
N TYR A 273 -30.41 -16.64 -6.51
CA TYR A 273 -29.96 -17.46 -7.63
C TYR A 273 -28.93 -16.69 -8.46
N GLY A 274 -28.20 -17.38 -9.34
CA GLY A 274 -27.20 -16.75 -10.21
C GLY A 274 -25.99 -17.65 -10.48
N ASP A 275 -24.86 -17.05 -10.86
CA ASP A 275 -23.60 -17.79 -11.05
C ASP A 275 -22.78 -17.93 -9.75
N LYS A 276 -21.96 -18.99 -9.67
CA LYS A 276 -21.19 -19.32 -8.47
C LYS A 276 -20.26 -18.20 -7.99
N GLY A 277 -19.65 -17.43 -8.90
CA GLY A 277 -18.72 -16.35 -8.54
C GLY A 277 -19.45 -15.12 -8.03
N GLY A 278 -20.57 -14.79 -8.68
CA GLY A 278 -21.51 -13.75 -8.27
C GLY A 278 -22.06 -13.98 -6.87
N LEU A 279 -22.61 -15.18 -6.62
CA LEU A 279 -23.19 -15.56 -5.33
C LEU A 279 -22.16 -15.63 -4.20
N GLU A 280 -20.94 -16.09 -4.46
CA GLU A 280 -19.87 -16.05 -3.46
C GLU A 280 -19.41 -14.61 -3.15
N THR A 281 -19.52 -13.69 -4.11
CA THR A 281 -19.29 -12.24 -3.87
C THR A 281 -20.41 -11.65 -3.01
N LEU A 282 -21.68 -11.95 -3.32
CA LEU A 282 -22.84 -11.55 -2.53
C LEU A 282 -22.74 -12.08 -1.08
N ARG A 283 -22.33 -13.34 -0.92
CA ARG A 283 -22.08 -13.95 0.39
C ARG A 283 -21.00 -13.22 1.19
N LYS A 284 -19.90 -12.81 0.54
CA LYS A 284 -18.81 -12.04 1.16
C LYS A 284 -19.28 -10.64 1.58
N ASP A 285 -20.01 -9.92 0.75
CA ASP A 285 -20.53 -8.58 1.06
C ASP A 285 -21.47 -8.62 2.29
N LEU A 286 -22.39 -9.60 2.36
CA LEU A 286 -23.28 -9.78 3.52
C LEU A 286 -22.53 -10.10 4.83
N GLU A 287 -21.48 -10.94 4.75
CA GLU A 287 -20.68 -11.30 5.91
C GLU A 287 -19.77 -10.14 6.36
N PHE A 288 -19.18 -9.38 5.43
CA PHE A 288 -18.26 -8.27 5.72
C PHE A 288 -18.94 -6.98 6.20
N TYR A 289 -20.05 -6.57 5.57
CA TYR A 289 -20.71 -5.29 5.87
C TYR A 289 -21.77 -5.38 6.99
N PHE A 290 -22.37 -6.55 7.19
CA PHE A 290 -23.50 -6.73 8.11
C PHE A 290 -23.34 -7.88 9.11
N ASN A 291 -22.29 -8.70 9.01
CA ASN A 291 -22.18 -9.95 9.80
C ASN A 291 -23.45 -10.82 9.66
N ILE A 292 -23.94 -10.94 8.41
CA ILE A 292 -25.08 -11.77 8.01
C ILE A 292 -24.53 -12.94 7.20
N LYS A 293 -24.64 -14.15 7.74
CA LYS A 293 -24.14 -15.36 7.08
C LYS A 293 -25.23 -15.96 6.19
N ALA A 294 -24.98 -16.01 4.88
CA ALA A 294 -25.71 -16.90 3.98
C ALA A 294 -25.07 -18.30 4.00
N SER A 295 -25.78 -19.28 3.44
CA SER A 295 -25.25 -20.62 3.21
C SER A 295 -24.01 -20.61 2.29
N ARG A 296 -23.31 -21.75 2.23
CA ARG A 296 -22.47 -22.07 1.06
C ARG A 296 -23.31 -22.01 -0.23
N VAL A 297 -22.65 -21.75 -1.36
CA VAL A 297 -23.30 -21.87 -2.67
C VAL A 297 -23.70 -23.33 -2.90
N TYR A 298 -25.00 -23.58 -3.00
CA TYR A 298 -25.55 -24.86 -3.44
C TYR A 298 -25.49 -24.96 -4.97
N LYS A 299 -25.36 -26.18 -5.49
CA LYS A 299 -25.51 -26.52 -6.91
C LYS A 299 -26.68 -27.49 -7.04
N ARG A 300 -27.56 -27.26 -8.02
CA ARG A 300 -28.62 -28.18 -8.42
C ARG A 300 -28.57 -28.38 -9.93
N THR A 301 -28.59 -29.63 -10.39
CA THR A 301 -28.92 -29.93 -11.78
C THR A 301 -30.43 -30.02 -11.90
N ARG A 302 -31.01 -29.45 -12.96
CA ARG A 302 -32.43 -29.51 -13.25
C ARG A 302 -32.64 -29.76 -14.75
N GLU A 303 -33.35 -30.83 -15.07
CA GLU A 303 -33.93 -31.01 -16.38
C GLU A 303 -35.17 -30.12 -16.48
N GLU A 304 -35.19 -29.22 -17.45
CA GLU A 304 -36.34 -28.38 -17.75
C GLU A 304 -36.81 -28.62 -19.18
N ASN A 305 -38.11 -28.92 -19.33
CA ASN A 305 -38.79 -28.95 -20.63
C ASN A 305 -39.31 -27.52 -20.91
N VAL A 306 -38.49 -26.72 -21.60
CA VAL A 306 -38.75 -25.30 -21.80
C VAL A 306 -39.61 -25.09 -23.05
N LYS A 307 -40.90 -24.83 -22.85
CA LYS A 307 -41.80 -24.41 -23.93
C LYS A 307 -41.52 -22.95 -24.30
N THR A 308 -40.78 -22.75 -25.40
CA THR A 308 -40.44 -21.43 -25.94
C THR A 308 -41.46 -20.98 -26.99
N ALA A 309 -41.27 -19.80 -27.59
CA ALA A 309 -42.03 -19.36 -28.76
C ALA A 309 -41.59 -20.06 -30.07
N TRP A 310 -40.62 -20.98 -30.01
CA TRP A 310 -39.97 -21.61 -31.17
C TRP A 310 -39.98 -23.15 -31.08
N GLY A 311 -40.70 -23.73 -30.11
CA GLY A 311 -40.74 -25.16 -29.84
C GLY A 311 -40.53 -25.50 -28.36
N GLU A 312 -40.66 -26.79 -28.05
CA GLU A 312 -40.32 -27.37 -26.76
C GLU A 312 -38.87 -27.86 -26.79
N PHE A 313 -38.09 -27.50 -25.77
CA PHE A 313 -36.66 -27.85 -25.69
C PHE A 313 -36.35 -28.46 -24.33
N GLU A 314 -35.87 -29.70 -24.33
CA GLU A 314 -35.26 -30.30 -23.14
C GLU A 314 -33.87 -29.71 -22.92
N THR A 315 -33.63 -29.19 -21.71
CA THR A 315 -32.33 -28.61 -21.34
C THR A 315 -31.92 -28.99 -19.93
N THR A 316 -30.66 -29.42 -19.78
CA THR A 316 -30.06 -29.79 -18.50
C THR A 316 -29.40 -28.57 -17.86
N GLY A 317 -30.18 -27.77 -17.14
CA GLY A 317 -29.71 -26.59 -16.43
C GLY A 317 -28.85 -26.93 -15.21
N THR A 318 -27.80 -26.15 -14.97
CA THR A 318 -27.13 -26.07 -13.65
C THR A 318 -27.52 -24.76 -12.97
N GLU A 319 -28.30 -24.88 -11.91
CA GLU A 319 -28.69 -23.79 -11.01
C GLU A 319 -27.68 -23.69 -9.85
N TYR A 320 -27.28 -22.47 -9.48
CA TYR A 320 -26.62 -22.22 -8.20
C TYR A 320 -27.48 -21.28 -7.34
N SER A 321 -27.44 -21.46 -6.03
CA SER A 321 -28.15 -20.58 -5.09
C SER A 321 -27.47 -20.48 -3.72
N ILE A 322 -27.73 -19.38 -3.00
CA ILE A 322 -27.45 -19.22 -1.57
C ILE A 322 -28.73 -18.90 -0.82
N LYS A 323 -28.78 -19.27 0.47
CA LYS A 323 -29.93 -19.05 1.35
C LYS A 323 -29.53 -18.29 2.61
N VAL A 324 -30.24 -17.21 2.92
CA VAL A 324 -30.15 -16.48 4.19
C VAL A 324 -31.36 -16.85 5.04
N THR A 325 -31.13 -17.61 6.11
CA THR A 325 -32.18 -18.16 6.98
C THR A 325 -32.64 -17.20 8.08
N SER A 326 -32.06 -15.99 8.16
CA SER A 326 -32.42 -14.97 9.14
C SER A 326 -33.75 -14.30 8.77
N LYS A 327 -34.80 -14.56 9.56
CA LYS A 327 -36.10 -13.86 9.44
C LYS A 327 -35.92 -12.33 9.50
N ALA A 328 -34.98 -11.85 10.32
CA ALA A 328 -34.67 -10.42 10.44
C ALA A 328 -34.21 -9.80 9.11
N PHE A 329 -33.32 -10.49 8.39
CA PHE A 329 -32.84 -10.05 7.08
C PHE A 329 -33.95 -10.10 6.02
N SER A 330 -34.76 -11.18 6.00
CA SER A 330 -35.91 -11.28 5.10
C SER A 330 -36.91 -10.13 5.33
N LYS A 331 -37.23 -9.81 6.60
CA LYS A 331 -38.12 -8.70 6.97
C LYS A 331 -37.52 -7.32 6.67
N LEU A 332 -36.21 -7.14 6.84
CA LEU A 332 -35.50 -5.92 6.44
C LEU A 332 -35.60 -5.68 4.93
N LEU A 333 -35.34 -6.70 4.09
CA LEU A 333 -35.47 -6.55 2.64
C LEU A 333 -36.90 -6.19 2.22
N ILE A 334 -37.92 -6.81 2.81
CA ILE A 334 -39.33 -6.47 2.56
C ILE A 334 -39.61 -4.99 2.90
N LYS A 335 -39.14 -4.52 4.06
CA LYS A 335 -39.25 -3.11 4.48
C LYS A 335 -38.49 -2.13 3.57
N LEU A 336 -37.43 -2.57 2.90
CA LEU A 336 -36.71 -1.79 1.90
C LEU A 336 -37.36 -1.80 0.50
N GLY A 337 -38.41 -2.61 0.29
CA GLY A 337 -39.15 -2.69 -0.97
C GLY A 337 -38.99 -3.99 -1.76
N ALA A 338 -38.46 -5.07 -1.17
CA ALA A 338 -38.37 -6.37 -1.84
C ALA A 338 -39.76 -7.01 -2.04
N PRO A 339 -40.15 -7.38 -3.28
CA PRO A 339 -41.47 -7.95 -3.55
C PRO A 339 -41.63 -9.33 -2.92
N VAL A 340 -42.82 -9.61 -2.38
CA VAL A 340 -43.18 -10.88 -1.73
C VAL A 340 -44.07 -11.70 -2.65
N GLY A 341 -43.73 -12.97 -2.84
CA GLY A 341 -44.44 -13.88 -3.74
C GLY A 341 -43.76 -14.01 -5.12
N LYS A 342 -44.54 -14.41 -6.13
CA LYS A 342 -44.04 -14.56 -7.51
C LYS A 342 -44.02 -13.20 -8.20
N LYS A 343 -42.82 -12.71 -8.56
CA LYS A 343 -42.61 -11.41 -9.25
C LYS A 343 -43.43 -11.22 -10.53
N THR A 344 -43.78 -12.30 -11.23
CA THR A 344 -44.62 -12.25 -12.42
C THR A 344 -46.09 -11.95 -12.11
N ASP A 345 -46.51 -12.14 -10.86
CA ASP A 345 -47.91 -12.18 -10.44
C ASP A 345 -48.21 -11.14 -9.33
N VAL A 346 -47.27 -10.22 -9.03
CA VAL A 346 -47.41 -9.15 -8.04
C VAL A 346 -46.90 -7.80 -8.57
N ASP A 347 -47.49 -6.70 -8.12
CA ASP A 347 -47.00 -5.36 -8.50
C ASP A 347 -45.93 -4.79 -7.57
N PHE A 348 -45.00 -4.05 -8.16
CA PHE A 348 -43.88 -3.37 -7.50
C PHE A 348 -43.20 -2.41 -8.47
N ASP A 349 -42.53 -1.40 -7.92
CA ASP A 349 -41.76 -0.38 -8.62
C ASP A 349 -40.39 -0.19 -7.92
N VAL A 350 -39.49 0.61 -8.48
CA VAL A 350 -38.27 1.05 -7.80
C VAL A 350 -38.64 1.78 -6.49
N PRO A 351 -38.02 1.47 -5.34
CA PRO A 351 -38.33 2.15 -4.08
C PRO A 351 -38.05 3.65 -4.14
N GLU A 352 -38.94 4.47 -3.58
CA GLU A 352 -38.79 5.93 -3.55
C GLU A 352 -37.49 6.41 -2.86
N TRP A 353 -36.99 5.65 -1.88
CA TRP A 353 -35.71 5.94 -1.24
C TRP A 353 -34.51 5.74 -2.17
N ILE A 354 -34.60 4.85 -3.17
CA ILE A 354 -33.60 4.71 -4.25
C ILE A 354 -33.74 5.88 -5.23
N LYS A 355 -34.97 6.22 -5.68
CA LYS A 355 -35.22 7.33 -6.61
C LYS A 355 -34.72 8.68 -6.09
N LYS A 356 -34.74 8.88 -4.76
CA LYS A 356 -34.28 10.10 -4.09
C LYS A 356 -32.83 10.04 -3.59
N ALA A 357 -32.16 8.89 -3.68
CA ALA A 357 -30.79 8.75 -3.18
C ALA A 357 -29.74 9.38 -4.12
N PRO A 358 -28.58 9.77 -3.58
CA PRO A 358 -27.35 10.01 -4.33
C PRO A 358 -27.02 8.99 -5.43
N LYS A 359 -26.33 9.45 -6.47
CA LYS A 359 -26.02 8.66 -7.68
C LYS A 359 -25.27 7.37 -7.36
N TRP A 360 -24.37 7.35 -6.38
CA TRP A 360 -23.63 6.14 -6.04
C TRP A 360 -24.50 5.05 -5.37
N ILE A 361 -25.61 5.40 -4.74
CA ILE A 361 -26.59 4.43 -4.19
C ILE A 361 -27.45 3.88 -5.33
N LYS A 362 -27.97 4.77 -6.20
CA LYS A 362 -28.67 4.40 -7.45
C LYS A 362 -27.84 3.47 -8.33
N ARG A 363 -26.55 3.79 -8.49
CA ARG A 363 -25.54 2.98 -9.19
C ARG A 363 -25.48 1.56 -8.67
N ASN A 364 -25.47 1.39 -7.36
CA ASN A 364 -25.38 0.07 -6.75
C ASN A 364 -26.66 -0.75 -6.98
N PHE A 365 -27.84 -0.13 -6.84
CA PHE A 365 -29.12 -0.76 -7.17
C PHE A 365 -29.17 -1.23 -8.63
N LEU A 366 -28.84 -0.36 -9.58
CA LEU A 366 -28.81 -0.70 -11.01
C LEU A 366 -27.79 -1.81 -11.31
N ALA A 367 -26.56 -1.70 -10.78
CA ALA A 367 -25.51 -2.69 -11.03
C ALA A 367 -25.81 -4.07 -10.41
N GLY A 368 -26.59 -4.11 -9.31
CA GLY A 368 -27.17 -5.34 -8.77
C GLY A 368 -28.27 -5.90 -9.67
N LEU A 369 -29.22 -5.08 -10.10
CA LEU A 369 -30.34 -5.51 -10.97
C LEU A 369 -29.86 -6.04 -12.34
N PHE A 370 -28.98 -5.32 -13.01
CA PHE A 370 -28.33 -5.78 -14.24
C PHE A 370 -27.33 -6.92 -13.99
N GLY A 371 -26.82 -7.06 -12.76
CA GLY A 371 -26.00 -8.20 -12.32
C GLY A 371 -26.73 -9.54 -12.35
N ALA A 372 -28.05 -9.51 -12.18
CA ALA A 372 -28.96 -10.65 -12.34
C ALA A 372 -29.48 -10.74 -13.80
N ASP A 373 -30.47 -9.91 -14.16
CA ASP A 373 -31.24 -10.01 -15.42
C ASP A 373 -30.60 -9.30 -16.64
N GLY A 374 -29.42 -8.70 -16.49
CA GLY A 374 -28.79 -7.87 -17.52
C GLY A 374 -28.07 -8.68 -18.60
N SER A 375 -28.37 -8.42 -19.88
CA SER A 375 -27.73 -9.11 -21.00
C SER A 375 -26.24 -8.75 -21.13
N LYS A 376 -25.36 -9.77 -21.18
CA LYS A 376 -23.90 -9.63 -21.37
C LYS A 376 -23.54 -8.62 -22.49
N PRO A 377 -22.58 -7.69 -22.29
CA PRO A 377 -22.04 -6.88 -23.39
C PRO A 377 -21.35 -7.77 -24.43
N ARG A 378 -21.59 -7.49 -25.71
CA ARG A 378 -21.01 -8.19 -26.87
C ARG A 378 -20.91 -7.23 -28.05
N LEU A 379 -20.14 -7.61 -29.07
CA LEU A 379 -20.11 -6.94 -30.38
C LEU A 379 -21.14 -7.56 -31.34
N MET A 380 -21.45 -6.86 -32.42
CA MET A 380 -22.26 -7.41 -33.53
C MET A 380 -21.47 -8.46 -34.32
N SER A 381 -22.15 -9.50 -34.82
CA SER A 381 -21.53 -10.72 -35.37
C SER A 381 -21.20 -10.68 -36.87
N SER A 382 -21.71 -9.70 -37.63
CA SER A 382 -21.39 -9.49 -39.05
C SER A 382 -20.14 -8.61 -39.22
N ASP A 383 -19.97 -7.94 -40.37
CA ASP A 383 -18.86 -7.01 -40.66
C ASP A 383 -18.72 -5.85 -39.64
N HIS A 384 -19.76 -5.64 -38.83
CA HIS A 384 -19.86 -4.66 -37.76
C HIS A 384 -19.12 -5.06 -36.47
N LYS A 385 -18.01 -5.81 -36.57
CA LYS A 385 -17.21 -6.36 -35.45
C LYS A 385 -16.66 -5.33 -34.46
N TYR A 386 -16.86 -4.03 -34.68
CA TYR A 386 -16.44 -2.93 -33.82
C TYR A 386 -17.63 -2.19 -33.18
N THR A 387 -18.87 -2.53 -33.53
CA THR A 387 -20.09 -1.94 -32.96
C THR A 387 -20.60 -2.79 -31.80
N PRO A 388 -20.77 -2.24 -30.58
CA PRO A 388 -21.36 -2.98 -29.47
C PRO A 388 -22.84 -3.26 -29.75
N ASN A 389 -23.35 -4.37 -29.24
CA ASN A 389 -24.77 -4.68 -29.24
C ASN A 389 -25.46 -3.95 -28.05
N SER A 390 -26.78 -3.78 -28.11
CA SER A 390 -27.55 -3.18 -27.02
C SER A 390 -27.48 -4.04 -25.74
N ILE A 391 -27.21 -3.42 -24.60
CA ILE A 391 -27.48 -4.02 -23.29
C ILE A 391 -28.98 -3.87 -23.00
N SER A 392 -29.60 -4.89 -22.41
CA SER A 392 -31.04 -4.93 -22.18
C SER A 392 -31.41 -5.70 -20.92
N LEU A 393 -32.57 -5.34 -20.37
CA LEU A 393 -33.23 -5.97 -19.22
C LEU A 393 -34.60 -6.46 -19.69
N THR A 394 -34.92 -7.75 -19.50
CA THR A 394 -36.22 -8.33 -19.93
C THR A 394 -37.04 -8.68 -18.70
N ALA A 395 -38.31 -8.27 -18.66
CA ALA A 395 -39.20 -8.56 -17.55
C ALA A 395 -40.58 -9.05 -18.04
N VAL A 396 -41.24 -9.87 -17.21
CA VAL A 396 -42.51 -10.53 -17.54
C VAL A 396 -43.46 -10.40 -16.35
N LYS A 397 -44.73 -10.04 -16.61
CA LYS A 397 -45.83 -10.15 -15.64
C LYS A 397 -47.08 -10.78 -16.29
N THR A 398 -48.08 -11.10 -15.48
CA THR A 398 -49.47 -11.31 -15.93
C THR A 398 -49.99 -10.08 -16.68
N LYS A 399 -50.93 -10.28 -17.61
CA LYS A 399 -51.46 -9.19 -18.45
C LYS A 399 -52.12 -8.07 -17.64
N GLU A 400 -52.80 -8.42 -16.56
CA GLU A 400 -53.42 -7.49 -15.60
C GLU A 400 -52.41 -6.51 -14.95
N LEU A 401 -51.10 -6.84 -14.98
CA LEU A 401 -50.02 -6.02 -14.43
C LEU A 401 -49.15 -5.36 -15.52
N GLU A 402 -49.66 -5.24 -16.75
CA GLU A 402 -48.93 -4.63 -17.88
C GLU A 402 -48.54 -3.17 -17.60
N GLU A 403 -49.42 -2.37 -17.01
CA GLU A 403 -49.13 -0.97 -16.65
C GLU A 403 -48.04 -0.85 -15.58
N GLY A 404 -48.12 -1.67 -14.53
CA GLY A 404 -47.10 -1.72 -13.46
C GLY A 404 -45.73 -2.19 -13.97
N LEU A 405 -45.71 -3.15 -14.90
CA LEU A 405 -44.50 -3.58 -15.60
C LEU A 405 -43.88 -2.45 -16.44
N VAL A 406 -44.69 -1.71 -17.20
CA VAL A 406 -44.24 -0.56 -17.99
C VAL A 406 -43.73 0.56 -17.09
N LYS A 407 -44.42 0.85 -15.98
CA LYS A 407 -44.01 1.82 -14.96
C LYS A 407 -42.65 1.46 -14.36
N PHE A 408 -42.47 0.23 -13.88
CA PHE A 408 -41.20 -0.23 -13.31
C PHE A 408 -40.03 -0.05 -14.30
N LEU A 409 -40.22 -0.45 -15.56
CA LEU A 409 -39.17 -0.29 -16.57
C LEU A 409 -38.91 1.19 -16.93
N ASN A 410 -39.91 2.06 -16.86
CA ASN A 410 -39.70 3.51 -16.99
C ASN A 410 -38.94 4.10 -15.80
N SER A 411 -39.22 3.69 -14.55
CA SER A 411 -38.40 4.07 -13.38
C SER A 411 -36.92 3.65 -13.54
N ILE A 412 -36.64 2.48 -14.13
CA ILE A 412 -35.26 2.06 -14.45
C ILE A 412 -34.65 2.92 -15.57
N LYS A 413 -35.42 3.26 -16.61
CA LYS A 413 -34.98 4.18 -17.69
C LYS A 413 -34.65 5.58 -17.15
N GLU A 414 -35.45 6.10 -16.22
CA GLU A 414 -35.24 7.39 -15.56
C GLU A 414 -33.95 7.38 -14.73
N LEU A 415 -33.75 6.35 -13.90
CA LEU A 415 -32.49 6.18 -13.17
C LEU A 415 -31.28 6.08 -14.11
N LEU A 416 -31.39 5.36 -15.24
CA LEU A 416 -30.30 5.24 -16.23
C LEU A 416 -29.92 6.60 -16.85
N ALA A 417 -30.90 7.47 -17.11
CA ALA A 417 -30.66 8.79 -17.67
C ALA A 417 -29.76 9.67 -16.76
N GLU A 418 -29.83 9.52 -15.44
CA GLU A 418 -28.96 10.23 -14.48
C GLU A 418 -27.46 9.92 -14.63
N PHE A 419 -27.11 8.81 -15.28
CA PHE A 419 -25.74 8.38 -15.56
C PHE A 419 -25.28 8.70 -17.00
N GLU A 420 -26.06 9.48 -17.76
CA GLU A 420 -25.91 9.64 -19.22
C GLU A 420 -26.05 8.29 -19.96
N VAL A 421 -27.08 7.51 -19.62
CA VAL A 421 -27.41 6.25 -20.31
C VAL A 421 -28.84 6.29 -20.87
N THR A 422 -28.97 6.56 -22.16
CA THR A 422 -30.25 6.62 -22.87
C THR A 422 -30.78 5.21 -23.15
N SER A 423 -32.05 4.97 -22.83
CA SER A 423 -32.72 3.70 -23.09
C SER A 423 -34.20 3.87 -23.47
N HIS A 424 -34.78 2.84 -24.08
CA HIS A 424 -36.20 2.77 -24.43
C HIS A 424 -36.83 1.47 -23.95
N VAL A 425 -38.13 1.49 -23.67
CA VAL A 425 -38.93 0.33 -23.24
C VAL A 425 -39.83 -0.10 -24.40
N ARG A 426 -39.90 -1.41 -24.68
CA ARG A 426 -40.78 -1.96 -25.72
C ARG A 426 -41.41 -3.31 -25.34
N LYS A 427 -42.64 -3.54 -25.79
CA LYS A 427 -43.29 -4.86 -25.73
C LYS A 427 -42.55 -5.82 -26.66
N VAL A 428 -42.25 -7.03 -26.18
CA VAL A 428 -41.53 -8.07 -26.95
C VAL A 428 -42.51 -9.12 -27.48
N LYS A 429 -43.43 -9.57 -26.62
CA LYS A 429 -44.51 -10.51 -26.97
C LYS A 429 -45.58 -10.55 -25.87
N GLU A 430 -46.73 -11.09 -26.23
CA GLU A 430 -47.82 -11.47 -25.32
C GLU A 430 -48.15 -12.95 -25.57
N TYR A 431 -48.37 -13.73 -24.51
CA TYR A 431 -48.65 -15.17 -24.59
C TYR A 431 -49.21 -15.67 -23.24
N ASN A 432 -50.16 -16.62 -23.25
CA ASN A 432 -50.65 -17.34 -22.06
C ASN A 432 -50.99 -16.43 -20.85
N ASN A 433 -51.80 -15.39 -21.07
CA ASN A 433 -52.14 -14.31 -20.13
C ASN A 433 -50.94 -13.59 -19.49
N ARG A 434 -49.79 -13.53 -20.19
CA ARG A 434 -48.57 -12.87 -19.76
C ARG A 434 -48.02 -11.94 -20.84
N VAL A 435 -47.42 -10.84 -20.37
CA VAL A 435 -46.79 -9.81 -21.21
C VAL A 435 -45.30 -9.77 -20.91
N MET A 436 -44.49 -9.69 -21.97
CA MET A 436 -43.03 -9.58 -21.88
C MET A 436 -42.59 -8.24 -22.45
N TYR A 437 -41.90 -7.44 -21.64
CA TYR A 437 -41.29 -6.17 -22.03
C TYR A 437 -39.78 -6.25 -21.92
N ARG A 438 -39.10 -5.37 -22.65
CA ARG A 438 -37.65 -5.20 -22.59
C ARG A 438 -37.29 -3.72 -22.58
N LEU A 439 -36.48 -3.34 -21.60
CA LEU A 439 -35.72 -2.10 -21.63
C LEU A 439 -34.44 -2.35 -22.43
N VAL A 440 -34.11 -1.43 -23.34
CA VAL A 440 -32.98 -1.53 -24.28
C VAL A 440 -32.17 -0.24 -24.21
N ILE A 441 -30.91 -0.34 -23.78
CA ILE A 441 -29.92 0.73 -23.87
C ILE A 441 -29.46 0.81 -25.34
N TYR A 442 -29.35 2.02 -25.89
CA TYR A 442 -28.99 2.18 -27.30
C TYR A 442 -27.59 1.64 -27.62
N SER A 443 -27.45 0.93 -28.73
CA SER A 443 -26.25 0.16 -29.11
C SER A 443 -25.10 1.01 -29.67
N ASN A 444 -24.99 2.29 -29.28
CA ASN A 444 -23.88 3.15 -29.70
C ASN A 444 -22.70 3.06 -28.72
N THR A 445 -21.50 3.42 -29.18
CA THR A 445 -20.26 3.25 -28.41
C THR A 445 -20.27 3.97 -27.07
N ARG A 446 -20.86 5.18 -26.99
CA ARG A 446 -20.80 6.03 -25.78
C ARG A 446 -21.83 5.61 -24.75
N GLU A 447 -23.03 5.23 -25.17
CA GLU A 447 -24.10 4.72 -24.28
C GLU A 447 -23.68 3.45 -23.55
N ILE A 448 -23.14 2.48 -24.30
CA ILE A 448 -22.64 1.22 -23.74
C ILE A 448 -21.37 1.47 -22.90
N TYR A 449 -20.52 2.43 -23.26
CA TYR A 449 -19.39 2.85 -22.42
C TYR A 449 -19.86 3.45 -21.08
N ASN A 450 -20.70 4.48 -21.12
CA ASN A 450 -21.23 5.18 -19.94
C ASN A 450 -21.91 4.20 -18.98
N PHE A 451 -22.71 3.26 -19.49
CA PHE A 451 -23.29 2.19 -18.68
C PHE A 451 -22.21 1.34 -18.01
N LEU A 452 -21.21 0.84 -18.76
CA LEU A 452 -20.22 -0.09 -18.23
C LEU A 452 -19.20 0.57 -17.28
N SER A 453 -18.79 1.82 -17.53
CA SER A 453 -17.78 2.53 -16.74
C SER A 453 -18.35 3.15 -15.46
N ARG A 454 -19.62 3.60 -15.47
CA ARG A 454 -20.27 4.28 -14.33
C ARG A 454 -21.19 3.38 -13.52
N ILE A 455 -21.91 2.45 -14.16
CA ILE A 455 -22.83 1.52 -13.50
C ILE A 455 -22.21 0.13 -13.40
N GLY A 456 -21.96 -0.51 -14.55
CA GLY A 456 -21.41 -1.85 -14.66
C GLY A 456 -22.32 -2.93 -14.09
N TYR A 457 -21.71 -4.03 -13.66
CA TYR A 457 -22.38 -5.20 -13.09
C TYR A 457 -21.80 -5.51 -11.70
N GLU A 458 -22.64 -5.95 -10.78
CA GLU A 458 -22.23 -6.54 -9.49
C GLU A 458 -22.77 -7.97 -9.35
N TYR A 459 -22.20 -8.75 -8.44
CA TYR A 459 -22.64 -10.13 -8.14
C TYR A 459 -22.81 -11.04 -9.38
N THR A 460 -21.92 -10.92 -10.37
CA THR A 460 -21.81 -11.88 -11.48
C THR A 460 -20.38 -12.03 -12.00
N ALA A 461 -20.02 -13.25 -12.42
CA ALA A 461 -18.80 -13.58 -13.17
C ALA A 461 -18.71 -12.88 -14.54
N GLN A 462 -19.76 -12.19 -15.01
CA GLN A 462 -19.68 -11.31 -16.19
C GLN A 462 -18.84 -10.04 -15.93
N LYS A 463 -18.67 -9.62 -14.67
CA LYS A 463 -18.05 -8.33 -14.32
C LYS A 463 -16.62 -8.16 -14.86
N PRO A 464 -15.68 -9.11 -14.74
CA PRO A 464 -14.34 -8.95 -15.32
C PRO A 464 -14.34 -8.71 -16.83
N TYR A 465 -15.16 -9.45 -17.59
CA TYR A 465 -15.31 -9.26 -19.03
C TYR A 465 -15.92 -7.89 -19.35
N ALA A 466 -16.95 -7.48 -18.59
CA ALA A 466 -17.61 -6.19 -18.77
C ALA A 466 -16.68 -4.99 -18.52
N LEU A 467 -15.76 -5.10 -17.55
CA LEU A 467 -14.72 -4.09 -17.29
C LEU A 467 -13.73 -3.97 -18.47
N ILE A 468 -13.21 -5.10 -18.97
CA ILE A 468 -12.28 -5.08 -20.11
C ILE A 468 -12.99 -4.57 -21.39
N PHE A 469 -14.28 -4.86 -21.54
CA PHE A 469 -15.12 -4.31 -22.61
C PHE A 469 -15.34 -2.79 -22.46
N ALA A 470 -15.51 -2.27 -21.24
CA ALA A 470 -15.56 -0.83 -20.99
C ALA A 470 -14.27 -0.14 -21.47
N GLU A 471 -13.11 -0.69 -21.11
CA GLU A 471 -11.80 -0.16 -21.50
C GLU A 471 -11.56 -0.22 -23.03
N TYR A 472 -12.04 -1.27 -23.69
CA TYR A 472 -12.03 -1.37 -25.15
C TYR A 472 -12.87 -0.26 -25.81
N LEU A 473 -14.09 -0.03 -25.32
CA LEU A 473 -14.93 1.08 -25.81
C LEU A 473 -14.30 2.44 -25.51
N ARG A 474 -13.64 2.60 -24.35
CA ARG A 474 -12.89 3.82 -23.97
C ARG A 474 -11.83 4.16 -25.02
N ARG A 475 -10.96 3.21 -25.35
CA ARG A 475 -9.92 3.41 -26.38
C ARG A 475 -10.53 3.62 -27.77
N LYS A 476 -11.62 2.92 -28.11
CA LYS A 476 -12.36 3.17 -29.37
C LYS A 476 -12.90 4.60 -29.46
N ILE A 477 -13.38 5.17 -28.35
CA ILE A 477 -13.85 6.57 -28.28
C ILE A 477 -12.66 7.52 -28.50
N VAL A 478 -11.60 7.40 -27.69
CA VAL A 478 -10.41 8.29 -27.76
C VAL A 478 -9.72 8.21 -29.13
N ILE A 479 -9.57 7.03 -29.71
CA ILE A 479 -9.05 6.87 -31.09
C ILE A 479 -10.02 7.52 -32.10
N GLY A 480 -11.33 7.32 -31.94
CA GLY A 480 -12.34 7.90 -32.82
C GLY A 480 -12.35 9.43 -32.82
N GLU A 481 -12.19 10.05 -31.66
CA GLU A 481 -12.08 11.52 -31.50
C GLU A 481 -10.86 12.10 -32.25
N ASN A 482 -9.82 11.30 -32.47
CA ASN A 482 -8.60 11.67 -33.21
C ASN A 482 -8.60 11.28 -34.70
N ILE A 483 -9.64 10.61 -35.21
CA ILE A 483 -9.77 10.30 -36.65
C ILE A 483 -10.50 11.44 -37.37
N SER A 484 -9.80 12.11 -38.28
CA SER A 484 -10.31 13.25 -39.07
C SER A 484 -11.29 12.88 -40.19
N GLU A 485 -11.34 11.61 -40.60
CA GLU A 485 -12.20 11.16 -41.69
C GLU A 485 -13.69 11.21 -41.33
N SER A 486 -14.43 12.01 -42.11
CA SER A 486 -15.90 12.05 -42.14
C SER A 486 -16.51 10.88 -42.90
N ASN A 487 -15.81 10.31 -43.89
CA ASN A 487 -16.28 9.13 -44.62
C ASN A 487 -16.26 7.89 -43.72
N LEU A 488 -17.45 7.33 -43.46
CA LEU A 488 -17.65 6.26 -42.48
C LEU A 488 -16.92 4.95 -42.83
N VAL A 489 -16.69 4.66 -44.12
CA VAL A 489 -15.95 3.47 -44.57
C VAL A 489 -14.44 3.65 -44.33
N GLN A 490 -13.88 4.81 -44.66
CA GLN A 490 -12.47 5.15 -44.41
C GLN A 490 -12.19 5.24 -42.90
N ARG A 491 -13.10 5.85 -42.13
CA ARG A 491 -13.07 5.91 -40.66
C ARG A 491 -13.06 4.52 -40.03
N ASN A 492 -13.92 3.61 -40.50
CA ASN A 492 -13.94 2.21 -40.06
C ASN A 492 -12.74 1.39 -40.57
N ARG A 493 -12.00 1.85 -41.59
CA ARG A 493 -10.72 1.26 -41.99
C ARG A 493 -9.62 1.69 -41.01
N LYS A 494 -9.41 2.99 -40.79
CA LYS A 494 -8.42 3.48 -39.81
C LYS A 494 -8.63 2.94 -38.40
N MET A 495 -9.88 2.80 -37.95
CA MET A 495 -10.18 2.19 -36.63
C MET A 495 -9.66 0.75 -36.54
N ARG A 496 -9.71 -0.05 -37.62
CA ARG A 496 -9.15 -1.42 -37.69
C ARG A 496 -7.62 -1.46 -37.80
N GLU A 497 -7.01 -0.35 -38.20
CA GLU A 497 -5.55 -0.19 -38.28
C GLU A 497 -4.96 0.29 -36.93
N LEU A 498 -5.77 0.92 -36.07
CA LEU A 498 -5.33 1.52 -34.78
C LEU A 498 -5.81 0.78 -33.52
N LEU A 499 -6.92 0.03 -33.59
CA LEU A 499 -7.46 -0.77 -32.49
C LEU A 499 -7.63 -2.22 -32.96
N PRO A 500 -7.03 -3.23 -32.28
CA PRO A 500 -7.27 -4.63 -32.59
C PRO A 500 -8.74 -5.01 -32.31
N ASP A 501 -9.18 -6.17 -32.77
CA ASP A 501 -10.50 -6.68 -32.39
C ASP A 501 -10.56 -6.99 -30.88
N PHE A 502 -11.77 -7.10 -30.32
CA PHE A 502 -11.93 -7.26 -28.87
C PHE A 502 -11.35 -8.56 -28.30
N GLU A 503 -11.35 -9.68 -29.04
CA GLU A 503 -10.81 -10.94 -28.49
C GLU A 503 -9.26 -10.88 -28.50
N SER A 504 -8.67 -10.29 -29.53
CA SER A 504 -7.24 -9.93 -29.54
C SER A 504 -6.89 -8.91 -28.44
N PHE A 505 -7.73 -7.91 -28.21
CA PHE A 505 -7.56 -6.92 -27.13
C PHE A 505 -7.62 -7.57 -25.74
N LEU A 506 -8.64 -8.41 -25.50
CA LEU A 506 -8.83 -9.17 -24.27
C LEU A 506 -7.62 -10.08 -23.99
N LYS A 507 -7.08 -10.74 -25.02
CA LYS A 507 -5.90 -11.60 -24.90
C LYS A 507 -4.58 -10.84 -24.69
N THR A 508 -4.44 -9.65 -25.27
CA THR A 508 -3.18 -8.87 -25.24
C THR A 508 -3.08 -7.94 -24.04
N TYR A 509 -4.19 -7.32 -23.64
CA TYR A 509 -4.22 -6.28 -22.61
C TYR A 509 -5.07 -6.67 -21.40
N GLY A 510 -5.95 -7.67 -21.49
CA GLY A 510 -6.78 -8.09 -20.37
C GLY A 510 -5.96 -8.74 -19.25
N LEU A 511 -6.14 -8.25 -18.03
CA LEU A 511 -5.62 -8.87 -16.81
C LEU A 511 -6.76 -9.55 -16.05
N GLU A 512 -6.40 -10.54 -15.24
CA GLU A 512 -7.37 -11.26 -14.40
C GLU A 512 -8.10 -10.30 -13.45
N GLY A 513 -9.32 -10.67 -13.05
CA GLY A 513 -10.20 -9.83 -12.24
C GLY A 513 -10.85 -8.65 -12.97
N GLY A 514 -10.48 -8.40 -14.25
CA GLY A 514 -11.02 -7.31 -15.06
C GLY A 514 -10.19 -6.04 -15.05
N PHE A 515 -8.91 -6.13 -14.69
CA PHE A 515 -7.94 -5.06 -14.93
C PHE A 515 -7.47 -5.08 -16.38
N VAL A 516 -6.81 -4.01 -16.84
CA VAL A 516 -6.26 -3.93 -18.20
C VAL A 516 -4.88 -3.29 -18.18
N LEU A 517 -3.98 -3.74 -19.06
CA LEU A 517 -2.74 -3.05 -19.39
C LEU A 517 -3.04 -1.87 -20.34
N ASP A 518 -2.78 -0.66 -19.89
CA ASP A 518 -2.96 0.57 -20.68
C ASP A 518 -1.63 1.24 -20.99
N ARG A 519 -1.54 1.83 -22.18
CA ARG A 519 -0.29 2.31 -22.74
C ARG A 519 -0.07 3.76 -22.33
N VAL A 520 1.05 4.06 -21.69
CA VAL A 520 1.50 5.43 -21.47
C VAL A 520 1.72 6.12 -22.84
N ILE A 521 1.18 7.32 -23.02
CA ILE A 521 1.34 8.13 -24.25
C ILE A 521 2.17 9.39 -24.02
N GLU A 522 2.13 9.96 -22.81
CA GLU A 522 2.90 11.15 -22.42
C GLU A 522 3.25 11.02 -20.93
N VAL A 523 4.48 11.41 -20.55
CA VAL A 523 4.85 11.62 -19.15
C VAL A 523 5.46 13.01 -19.04
N LYS A 524 4.64 13.95 -18.57
CA LYS A 524 4.97 15.38 -18.59
C LYS A 524 5.35 15.85 -17.21
N LYS A 525 6.54 16.43 -17.07
CA LYS A 525 6.88 17.27 -15.92
C LYS A 525 5.98 18.51 -15.95
N ILE A 526 5.21 18.75 -14.89
CA ILE A 526 4.54 20.03 -14.65
C ILE A 526 4.91 20.54 -13.25
N LYS A 527 4.94 21.86 -13.06
CA LYS A 527 4.93 22.41 -11.70
C LYS A 527 3.62 22.00 -11.03
N SER A 528 3.66 21.69 -9.74
CA SER A 528 2.43 21.43 -9.00
C SER A 528 1.61 22.73 -8.92
N ASP A 529 0.35 22.65 -9.33
CA ASP A 529 -0.66 23.69 -9.17
C ASP A 529 -1.25 23.69 -7.75
N SER A 530 -1.16 22.56 -7.05
CA SER A 530 -1.40 22.47 -5.60
C SER A 530 -0.09 22.58 -4.81
N LYS A 531 -0.16 23.13 -3.60
CA LYS A 531 0.90 22.99 -2.60
C LYS A 531 0.87 21.65 -1.85
N LYS A 532 -0.14 20.80 -2.03
CA LYS A 532 -0.38 19.62 -1.17
C LYS A 532 -0.30 18.30 -1.91
N LEU A 533 0.40 17.34 -1.30
CA LEU A 533 0.46 15.96 -1.74
C LEU A 533 0.08 14.98 -0.61
N TYR A 534 -0.47 13.82 -0.98
CA TYR A 534 -1.12 12.88 -0.05
C TYR A 534 -0.61 11.44 -0.22
N ASP A 535 -0.51 10.65 0.84
CA ASP A 535 -0.22 9.19 0.77
C ASP A 535 -1.34 8.40 1.48
N ILE A 536 -1.65 7.19 0.99
CA ILE A 536 -2.78 6.37 1.43
C ILE A 536 -2.28 4.98 1.83
N GLY A 537 -2.25 4.73 3.13
CA GLY A 537 -2.07 3.38 3.65
C GLY A 537 -3.35 2.54 3.51
N VAL A 538 -3.24 1.25 3.18
CA VAL A 538 -4.35 0.28 3.19
C VAL A 538 -4.04 -0.93 4.09
N TYR A 539 -5.06 -1.71 4.48
CA TYR A 539 -4.89 -3.01 5.17
C TYR A 539 -4.55 -4.18 4.20
N HIS A 540 -4.59 -3.97 2.88
CA HIS A 540 -4.47 -5.07 1.92
C HIS A 540 -3.02 -5.48 1.68
N ARG A 541 -2.71 -6.79 1.62
CA ARG A 541 -1.34 -7.33 1.46
C ARG A 541 -0.64 -6.89 0.17
N ALA A 542 -1.41 -6.40 -0.80
CA ALA A 542 -0.90 -5.81 -2.03
C ALA A 542 -0.27 -4.43 -1.81
N HIS A 543 -0.56 -3.77 -0.67
CA HIS A 543 -0.13 -2.42 -0.27
C HIS A 543 -0.33 -1.38 -1.36
N ASN A 544 -1.48 -1.48 -2.00
CA ASN A 544 -1.89 -0.62 -3.07
C ASN A 544 -3.38 -0.27 -2.98
N PHE A 545 -3.74 0.72 -3.77
CA PHE A 545 -5.07 1.22 -4.02
C PHE A 545 -5.11 1.62 -5.51
N ILE A 546 -6.20 2.23 -5.97
CA ILE A 546 -6.40 2.66 -7.35
C ILE A 546 -6.54 4.19 -7.38
N ALA A 547 -5.49 4.90 -7.80
CA ALA A 547 -5.41 6.37 -7.93
C ALA A 547 -5.41 6.82 -9.39
N ASN A 548 -6.48 7.48 -9.84
CA ASN A 548 -6.88 7.68 -11.26
C ASN A 548 -6.76 6.37 -12.10
N GLY A 549 -6.61 5.21 -11.43
CA GLY A 549 -6.14 3.94 -11.99
C GLY A 549 -5.02 3.11 -11.27
N VAL A 550 -4.13 3.61 -10.34
CA VAL A 550 -2.74 3.03 -10.07
C VAL A 550 -2.10 2.98 -8.59
N VAL A 551 -0.83 2.52 -8.30
CA VAL A 551 -0.35 1.47 -7.26
C VAL A 551 1.15 1.50 -6.58
N VAL A 552 1.55 1.16 -5.27
CA VAL A 552 2.90 1.48 -4.49
C VAL A 552 3.81 0.47 -3.57
N HIS A 553 5.10 0.76 -3.05
CA HIS A 553 6.02 0.03 -1.97
C HIS A 553 7.50 0.62 -1.52
N ASN A 554 8.34 0.13 -0.48
CA ASN A 554 9.68 0.73 0.11
C ASN A 554 10.89 -0.07 0.98
N CYS A 555 11.74 0.48 1.99
CA CYS A 555 13.28 0.33 2.39
C CYS A 555 14.03 -0.22 3.81
N GLY A 556 15.40 0.01 4.18
CA GLY A 556 16.38 -0.43 5.37
C GLY A 556 18.00 -0.79 5.24
N VAL A 557 18.95 -1.16 6.27
CA VAL A 557 20.57 -1.16 6.40
C VAL A 557 21.55 -2.33 7.07
N ARG A 558 22.92 -2.56 6.76
CA ARG A 558 24.15 -3.36 7.42
C ARG A 558 25.65 -3.18 6.81
N LEU A 559 26.83 -3.70 7.40
CA LEU A 559 28.27 -3.85 6.84
C LEU A 559 29.12 -5.17 7.14
N ILE A 560 30.07 -5.60 6.27
CA ILE A 560 31.01 -6.79 6.34
C ILE A 560 32.49 -6.47 5.91
N ARG A 561 33.57 -7.13 6.41
CA ARG A 561 35.01 -6.98 5.98
C ARG A 561 35.56 -8.12 5.09
N THR A 562 36.80 -7.99 4.60
CA THR A 562 37.64 -9.08 4.00
C THR A 562 39.14 -8.85 4.30
N ASN A 563 40.03 -9.79 3.99
CA ASN A 563 41.50 -9.55 3.92
C ASN A 563 42.02 -9.13 2.54
N LEU A 564 41.14 -9.01 1.54
CA LEU A 564 41.52 -8.68 0.17
C LEU A 564 41.77 -7.18 -0.01
N THR A 565 42.67 -6.81 -0.92
CA THR A 565 42.97 -5.42 -1.28
C THR A 565 42.27 -4.97 -2.57
N GLU A 566 42.16 -3.65 -2.78
CA GLU A 566 41.66 -3.07 -4.05
C GLU A 566 42.47 -3.57 -5.27
N LYS A 567 43.75 -3.93 -5.09
CA LYS A 567 44.61 -4.50 -6.15
C LYS A 567 44.17 -5.91 -6.59
N GLU A 568 43.73 -6.75 -5.65
CA GLU A 568 43.26 -8.12 -5.93
C GLU A 568 41.83 -8.12 -6.48
N VAL A 569 40.97 -7.27 -5.91
CA VAL A 569 39.54 -7.27 -6.25
C VAL A 569 39.23 -6.48 -7.52
N ARG A 570 39.90 -5.34 -7.78
CA ARG A 570 39.54 -4.48 -8.92
C ARG A 570 39.62 -5.18 -10.29
N PRO A 571 40.59 -6.08 -10.59
CA PRO A 571 40.58 -6.86 -11.82
C PRO A 571 39.34 -7.76 -12.00
N ARG A 572 38.67 -8.16 -10.90
CA ARG A 572 37.50 -9.05 -10.91
C ARG A 572 36.19 -8.34 -10.52
N ILE A 573 36.20 -7.02 -10.28
CA ILE A 573 35.07 -6.28 -9.70
C ILE A 573 33.76 -6.41 -10.50
N LYS A 574 33.85 -6.48 -11.83
CA LYS A 574 32.68 -6.73 -12.68
C LYS A 574 32.05 -8.09 -12.39
N GLU A 575 32.86 -9.14 -12.40
CA GLU A 575 32.43 -10.52 -12.17
C GLU A 575 31.86 -10.71 -10.76
N LEU A 576 32.49 -10.06 -9.77
CA LEU A 576 32.04 -10.04 -8.38
C LEU A 576 30.66 -9.40 -8.22
N VAL A 577 30.46 -8.20 -8.76
CA VAL A 577 29.18 -7.48 -8.67
C VAL A 577 28.09 -8.16 -9.50
N ASP A 578 28.43 -8.73 -10.65
CA ASP A 578 27.52 -9.54 -11.47
C ASP A 578 27.04 -10.79 -10.70
N THR A 579 27.96 -11.46 -10.00
CA THR A 579 27.67 -12.65 -9.18
C THR A 579 26.89 -12.31 -7.91
N LEU A 580 27.19 -11.20 -7.24
CA LEU A 580 26.42 -10.69 -6.10
C LEU A 580 24.97 -10.37 -6.51
N PHE A 581 24.78 -9.70 -7.65
CA PHE A 581 23.45 -9.37 -8.19
C PHE A 581 22.65 -10.61 -8.62
N LYS A 582 23.34 -11.69 -9.04
CA LYS A 582 22.75 -13.01 -9.34
C LYS A 582 22.34 -13.76 -8.05
N ASN A 583 23.21 -13.83 -7.05
CA ASN A 583 23.04 -14.68 -5.87
C ASN A 583 22.13 -14.05 -4.81
N VAL A 584 21.92 -12.72 -4.83
CA VAL A 584 21.10 -11.97 -3.88
C VAL A 584 19.90 -11.28 -4.58
N PRO A 585 18.65 -11.78 -4.39
CA PRO A 585 17.47 -11.22 -5.04
C PRO A 585 17.22 -9.73 -4.72
N SER A 586 17.00 -8.92 -5.76
CA SER A 586 16.73 -7.47 -5.67
C SER A 586 15.59 -7.05 -6.60
N GLY A 587 15.10 -5.82 -6.43
CA GLY A 587 13.94 -5.27 -7.15
C GLY A 587 12.59 -5.49 -6.43
N LEU A 588 11.56 -4.77 -6.88
CA LEU A 588 10.21 -4.83 -6.30
C LEU A 588 9.49 -6.13 -6.69
N GLY A 589 8.93 -6.83 -5.71
CA GLY A 589 8.26 -8.13 -5.92
C GLY A 589 9.20 -9.34 -5.98
N SER A 590 10.53 -9.13 -5.92
CA SER A 590 11.51 -10.22 -5.81
C SER A 590 11.21 -11.14 -4.62
N LYS A 591 11.46 -12.44 -4.82
CA LYS A 591 11.29 -13.49 -3.81
C LYS A 591 12.66 -14.00 -3.37
N GLY A 592 12.78 -14.41 -2.12
CA GLY A 592 14.00 -15.02 -1.61
C GLY A 592 14.32 -16.37 -2.26
N ARG A 593 15.59 -16.80 -2.18
CA ARG A 593 16.01 -18.18 -2.56
C ARG A 593 15.33 -19.23 -1.68
N VAL A 594 15.11 -18.91 -0.40
CA VAL A 594 14.42 -19.78 0.58
C VAL A 594 12.91 -19.59 0.51
N ARG A 595 12.15 -20.67 0.64
CA ARG A 595 10.67 -20.67 0.63
C ARG A 595 10.11 -21.16 1.96
N LEU A 596 9.95 -20.25 2.93
CA LEU A 596 9.18 -20.52 4.15
C LEU A 596 7.68 -20.26 3.90
N HIS A 597 6.83 -21.10 4.48
CA HIS A 597 5.42 -20.77 4.68
C HIS A 597 5.28 -19.75 5.82
N TRP A 598 4.20 -18.95 5.83
CA TRP A 598 4.03 -17.88 6.82
C TRP A 598 3.84 -18.38 8.26
N THR A 599 3.50 -19.66 8.45
CA THR A 599 3.44 -20.34 9.76
C THR A 599 4.82 -20.81 10.27
N GLN A 600 5.85 -20.77 9.43
CA GLN A 600 7.24 -21.14 9.76
C GLN A 600 8.10 -19.90 10.00
N LEU A 601 7.49 -18.70 10.08
CA LEU A 601 8.21 -17.47 10.40
C LEU A 601 8.40 -17.26 11.90
N ASP A 602 7.71 -17.99 12.75
CA ASP A 602 7.63 -17.66 14.17
C ASP A 602 9.01 -17.80 14.85
N ASP A 603 9.82 -18.78 14.43
CA ASP A 603 11.22 -18.94 14.83
C ASP A 603 12.11 -17.81 14.28
N VAL A 604 11.89 -17.39 13.02
CA VAL A 604 12.57 -16.23 12.41
C VAL A 604 12.28 -14.93 13.17
N LEU A 605 11.05 -14.80 13.68
CA LEU A 605 10.56 -13.66 14.43
C LEU A 605 11.04 -13.68 15.90
N ALA A 606 11.20 -14.87 16.49
CA ALA A 606 11.74 -15.03 17.84
C ALA A 606 13.27 -14.84 17.88
N ASP A 607 14.00 -15.51 16.97
CA ASP A 607 15.45 -15.69 17.06
C ASP A 607 16.29 -14.96 16.00
N GLY A 608 15.67 -14.39 14.96
CA GLY A 608 16.31 -13.42 14.06
C GLY A 608 17.57 -13.94 13.34
N ALA A 609 18.71 -13.26 13.51
CA ALA A 609 19.97 -13.72 12.94
C ALA A 609 20.40 -15.10 13.49
N LYS A 610 20.07 -15.42 14.75
CA LYS A 610 20.40 -16.73 15.33
C LYS A 610 19.67 -17.86 14.58
N TRP A 611 18.38 -17.69 14.28
CA TRP A 611 17.63 -18.64 13.43
C TRP A 611 18.33 -18.85 12.08
N ALA A 612 18.80 -17.78 11.44
CA ALA A 612 19.47 -17.88 10.15
C ALA A 612 20.78 -18.68 10.27
N VAL A 613 21.60 -18.43 11.29
CA VAL A 613 22.83 -19.19 11.58
C VAL A 613 22.53 -20.65 11.92
N ASP A 614 21.52 -20.93 12.74
CA ASP A 614 21.09 -22.30 13.08
C ASP A 614 20.64 -23.09 11.82
N ASN A 615 20.13 -22.39 10.80
CA ASN A 615 19.73 -22.95 9.50
C ASN A 615 20.88 -22.89 8.45
N GLY A 616 22.12 -22.66 8.87
CA GLY A 616 23.33 -22.70 8.03
C GLY A 616 23.68 -21.40 7.30
N TYR A 617 22.94 -20.32 7.50
CA TYR A 617 23.19 -19.03 6.86
C TYR A 617 24.20 -18.18 7.64
N GLY A 618 25.47 -18.55 7.51
CA GLY A 618 26.61 -17.82 8.06
C GLY A 618 27.32 -18.59 9.17
N TRP A 619 27.97 -17.87 10.08
CA TRP A 619 28.82 -18.43 11.13
C TRP A 619 28.24 -18.11 12.52
N LYS A 620 28.69 -18.78 13.59
CA LYS A 620 28.18 -18.51 14.95
C LYS A 620 28.71 -17.19 15.49
N GLU A 621 29.96 -16.93 15.17
CA GLU A 621 30.76 -15.76 15.48
C GLU A 621 30.14 -14.49 14.90
N ASP A 622 29.43 -14.59 13.77
CA ASP A 622 28.68 -13.47 13.16
C ASP A 622 27.77 -12.76 14.18
N LEU A 623 27.14 -13.53 15.08
CA LEU A 623 26.20 -13.02 16.08
C LEU A 623 26.89 -12.10 17.11
N GLU A 624 28.18 -12.29 17.38
CA GLU A 624 28.93 -11.41 18.30
C GLU A 624 29.13 -10.00 17.71
N HIS A 625 29.03 -9.86 16.39
CA HIS A 625 29.26 -8.61 15.65
C HIS A 625 27.96 -7.92 15.19
N LEU A 626 26.83 -8.17 15.86
CA LEU A 626 25.53 -7.54 15.55
C LEU A 626 25.02 -6.68 16.71
N GLU A 627 24.32 -5.58 16.41
CA GLU A 627 23.44 -4.93 17.39
C GLU A 627 22.39 -5.93 17.91
N GLU A 628 22.23 -6.01 19.24
CA GLU A 628 21.42 -7.02 19.96
C GLU A 628 21.76 -8.49 19.62
N GLY A 629 22.97 -8.79 19.14
CA GLY A 629 23.29 -10.13 18.61
C GLY A 629 22.42 -10.55 17.42
N GLY A 630 21.76 -9.57 16.77
CA GLY A 630 20.77 -9.80 15.72
C GLY A 630 19.44 -10.40 16.21
N ARG A 631 19.18 -10.34 17.51
CA ARG A 631 18.03 -10.97 18.18
C ARG A 631 17.61 -10.18 19.42
N MET A 632 16.57 -9.35 19.30
CA MET A 632 15.95 -8.71 20.47
C MET A 632 15.09 -9.71 21.26
N GLU A 633 15.48 -9.94 22.51
CA GLU A 633 14.76 -10.82 23.45
C GLU A 633 13.35 -10.30 23.77
N GLY A 634 12.40 -11.21 24.00
CA GLY A 634 11.00 -10.83 24.23
C GLY A 634 10.30 -10.26 22.99
N ALA A 635 10.74 -10.67 21.79
CA ALA A 635 9.92 -10.64 20.60
C ALA A 635 8.75 -11.62 20.74
N ASP A 636 7.55 -11.24 20.32
CA ASP A 636 6.38 -12.12 20.34
C ASP A 636 5.82 -12.32 18.91
N PRO A 637 5.98 -13.51 18.32
CA PRO A 637 5.35 -13.85 17.04
C PRO A 637 3.83 -13.74 17.04
N ASN A 638 3.14 -13.76 18.19
CA ASN A 638 1.68 -13.61 18.29
C ASN A 638 1.23 -12.13 18.32
N ALA A 639 2.13 -11.23 18.68
CA ALA A 639 1.96 -9.79 18.50
C ALA A 639 2.16 -9.36 17.03
N VAL A 640 2.84 -10.17 16.22
CA VAL A 640 2.95 -9.98 14.77
C VAL A 640 1.74 -10.57 14.06
N SER A 641 0.98 -9.75 13.34
CA SER A 641 -0.24 -10.20 12.67
C SER A 641 0.04 -11.26 11.59
N GLN A 642 -0.94 -12.14 11.35
CA GLN A 642 -0.91 -13.07 10.21
C GLN A 642 -0.63 -12.36 8.88
N ARG A 643 -1.12 -11.11 8.73
CA ARG A 643 -0.91 -10.28 7.55
C ARG A 643 0.55 -9.88 7.37
N ALA A 644 1.24 -9.57 8.47
CA ALA A 644 2.66 -9.25 8.48
C ALA A 644 3.49 -10.47 8.09
N LYS A 645 3.18 -11.64 8.67
CA LYS A 645 3.82 -12.92 8.33
C LYS A 645 3.65 -13.27 6.84
N GLN A 646 2.42 -13.15 6.31
CA GLN A 646 2.11 -13.39 4.88
C GLN A 646 2.82 -12.44 3.90
N ARG A 647 3.17 -11.21 4.33
CA ARG A 647 3.98 -10.28 3.53
C ARG A 647 5.48 -10.60 3.61
N GLY A 648 5.98 -10.89 4.81
CA GLY A 648 7.40 -11.18 5.05
C GLY A 648 7.89 -12.49 4.42
N ALA A 649 7.15 -13.59 4.60
CA ALA A 649 7.63 -14.94 4.28
C ALA A 649 8.25 -15.11 2.88
N PRO A 650 7.60 -14.66 1.77
CA PRO A 650 8.20 -14.79 0.44
C PRO A 650 9.32 -13.78 0.14
N GLN A 651 9.57 -12.80 1.02
CA GLN A 651 10.57 -11.73 0.86
C GLN A 651 11.81 -11.92 1.76
N LEU A 652 11.82 -12.92 2.65
CA LEU A 652 12.98 -13.24 3.48
C LEU A 652 14.16 -13.69 2.60
N GLY A 653 15.33 -13.07 2.77
CA GLY A 653 16.45 -13.22 1.86
C GLY A 653 16.26 -12.43 0.56
N SER A 654 15.96 -11.13 0.66
CA SER A 654 15.95 -10.20 -0.47
C SER A 654 16.44 -8.81 -0.07
N LEU A 655 17.11 -8.12 -0.99
CA LEU A 655 17.39 -6.70 -0.85
C LEU A 655 16.08 -5.90 -0.94
N GLY A 656 15.37 -5.98 -2.06
CA GLY A 656 14.29 -5.06 -2.41
C GLY A 656 14.75 -3.92 -3.30
N SER A 657 14.26 -2.70 -3.05
CA SER A 657 14.49 -1.51 -3.88
C SER A 657 14.53 -0.25 -3.01
N GLY A 658 14.74 0.92 -3.62
CA GLY A 658 14.88 2.19 -2.90
C GLY A 658 16.35 2.49 -2.60
N ASN A 659 16.68 2.85 -1.36
CA ASN A 659 18.07 3.08 -0.98
C ASN A 659 18.88 1.76 -0.82
N HIS A 660 18.23 0.61 -0.54
CA HIS A 660 18.23 -0.53 -1.50
C HIS A 660 19.55 -0.91 -2.18
N PHE A 661 20.63 -1.28 -1.49
CA PHE A 661 21.90 -1.70 -2.15
C PHE A 661 22.69 -2.84 -1.50
N LEU A 662 23.52 -3.50 -2.30
CA LEU A 662 24.77 -4.16 -1.91
C LEU A 662 25.92 -3.35 -2.51
N GLU A 663 26.98 -3.07 -1.75
CA GLU A 663 28.09 -2.24 -2.23
C GLU A 663 29.45 -2.80 -1.78
N VAL A 664 30.28 -3.14 -2.76
CA VAL A 664 31.70 -3.49 -2.57
C VAL A 664 32.48 -2.17 -2.53
N GLN A 665 33.15 -1.90 -1.42
CA GLN A 665 33.87 -0.67 -1.13
C GLN A 665 35.34 -0.97 -0.85
N VAL A 666 36.22 0.01 -1.00
CA VAL A 666 37.57 0.02 -0.45
C VAL A 666 37.65 1.01 0.70
N VAL A 667 38.33 0.66 1.80
CA VAL A 667 38.74 1.60 2.85
C VAL A 667 39.80 2.53 2.25
N ASP A 668 39.40 3.75 1.87
CA ASP A 668 40.26 4.69 1.14
C ASP A 668 40.91 5.76 2.02
N LYS A 669 40.54 5.82 3.30
CA LYS A 669 41.28 6.51 4.36
C LYS A 669 40.96 5.97 5.76
N VAL A 670 41.98 5.86 6.61
CA VAL A 670 41.85 5.70 8.06
C VAL A 670 42.12 7.07 8.75
N PHE A 671 41.42 7.32 9.86
CA PHE A 671 41.60 8.51 10.71
C PHE A 671 42.07 8.17 12.13
N ASP A 672 41.73 6.97 12.60
CA ASP A 672 42.09 6.44 13.91
C ASP A 672 42.57 5.00 13.70
N GLU A 673 43.90 4.78 13.68
CA GLU A 673 44.51 3.48 13.38
C GLU A 673 44.22 2.44 14.46
N GLU A 674 44.09 2.86 15.72
CA GLU A 674 43.82 1.96 16.85
C GLU A 674 42.40 1.39 16.75
N ILE A 675 41.41 2.27 16.56
CA ILE A 675 40.01 1.86 16.42
C ILE A 675 39.80 1.12 15.08
N ALA A 676 40.42 1.57 13.98
CA ALA A 676 40.32 0.87 12.70
C ALA A 676 40.87 -0.55 12.81
N LYS A 677 42.04 -0.74 13.42
CA LYS A 677 42.64 -2.06 13.68
C LYS A 677 41.75 -2.94 14.55
N ALA A 678 41.14 -2.39 15.60
CA ALA A 678 40.18 -3.11 16.45
C ALA A 678 38.92 -3.54 15.66
N TYR A 679 38.43 -2.71 14.73
CA TYR A 679 37.35 -3.05 13.81
C TYR A 679 37.78 -4.01 12.68
N GLY A 680 39.08 -4.34 12.57
CA GLY A 680 39.65 -5.16 11.51
C GLY A 680 39.72 -4.45 10.16
N LEU A 681 39.92 -3.12 10.18
CA LEU A 681 39.97 -2.23 9.01
C LEU A 681 41.40 -1.72 8.78
N PHE A 682 41.80 -1.61 7.51
CA PHE A 682 43.10 -1.06 7.09
C PHE A 682 42.99 -0.39 5.71
N GLU A 683 43.87 0.57 5.40
CA GLU A 683 43.82 1.27 4.11
C GLU A 683 44.08 0.34 2.92
N GLY A 684 43.26 0.47 1.87
CA GLY A 684 43.31 -0.38 0.68
C GLY A 684 42.55 -1.70 0.81
N GLN A 685 42.02 -2.05 1.98
CA GLN A 685 41.16 -3.22 2.22
C GLN A 685 39.81 -3.12 1.48
N VAL A 686 39.28 -4.23 1.01
CA VAL A 686 37.92 -4.34 0.46
C VAL A 686 36.92 -4.83 1.52
N VAL A 687 35.75 -4.18 1.54
CA VAL A 687 34.64 -4.42 2.47
C VAL A 687 33.30 -4.43 1.71
N VAL A 688 32.22 -4.95 2.30
CA VAL A 688 30.89 -5.07 1.65
C VAL A 688 29.77 -4.52 2.53
N MET A 689 29.12 -3.45 2.10
CA MET A 689 27.97 -2.84 2.78
C MET A 689 26.63 -3.38 2.23
N VAL A 690 25.68 -3.68 3.13
CA VAL A 690 24.45 -4.43 2.84
C VAL A 690 23.20 -3.64 3.26
N HIS A 691 22.75 -2.72 2.42
CA HIS A 691 21.63 -1.82 2.71
C HIS A 691 20.27 -2.53 2.53
N THR A 692 19.75 -3.30 3.53
CA THR A 692 18.33 -3.75 3.55
C THR A 692 17.62 -3.89 4.92
N GLY A 693 16.29 -3.78 4.94
CA GLY A 693 15.41 -3.81 6.13
C GLY A 693 14.46 -5.00 6.26
N SER A 694 13.44 -4.84 7.11
CA SER A 694 12.39 -5.82 7.47
C SER A 694 11.39 -6.18 6.35
N ARG A 695 11.68 -5.75 5.10
CA ARG A 695 10.83 -5.92 3.91
C ARG A 695 9.37 -5.51 4.20
N GLY A 696 8.39 -6.18 3.60
CA GLY A 696 6.97 -5.91 3.85
C GLY A 696 6.47 -6.25 5.27
N LEU A 697 7.25 -6.95 6.11
CA LEU A 697 6.79 -7.40 7.43
C LEU A 697 6.78 -6.24 8.45
N GLY A 698 7.90 -5.54 8.62
CA GLY A 698 7.97 -4.42 9.59
C GLY A 698 7.06 -3.25 9.22
N HIS A 699 6.90 -2.97 7.91
CA HIS A 699 5.88 -2.04 7.43
C HIS A 699 4.48 -2.46 7.91
N GLN A 700 4.15 -3.76 7.90
CA GLN A 700 2.85 -4.25 8.39
C GLN A 700 2.73 -4.14 9.91
N VAL A 701 3.81 -4.39 10.67
CA VAL A 701 3.80 -4.21 12.12
C VAL A 701 3.54 -2.75 12.48
N ALA A 702 4.26 -1.79 11.88
CA ALA A 702 3.95 -0.37 12.05
C ALA A 702 2.49 -0.06 11.66
N SER A 703 2.03 -0.60 10.51
CA SER A 703 0.65 -0.51 10.01
C SER A 703 -0.37 -0.90 11.06
N ASP A 704 -0.25 -2.09 11.63
CA ASP A 704 -1.25 -2.63 12.55
C ASP A 704 -1.25 -1.87 13.88
N TYR A 705 -0.07 -1.44 14.37
CA TYR A 705 0.03 -0.77 15.67
C TYR A 705 -0.32 0.73 15.66
N LEU A 706 -0.15 1.50 14.57
CA LEU A 706 -0.83 2.82 14.50
C LEU A 706 -2.35 2.68 14.68
N ARG A 707 -2.94 1.66 14.06
CA ARG A 707 -4.40 1.42 14.02
C ARG A 707 -4.97 0.85 15.33
N ILE A 708 -4.09 0.38 16.21
CA ILE A 708 -4.36 0.06 17.61
C ILE A 708 -4.20 1.32 18.47
N MET A 709 -3.08 2.04 18.32
CA MET A 709 -2.75 3.22 19.11
C MET A 709 -3.68 4.43 18.86
N GLU A 710 -4.21 4.64 17.64
CA GLU A 710 -5.24 5.67 17.40
C GLU A 710 -6.50 5.48 18.28
N LYS A 711 -6.79 4.26 18.70
CA LYS A 711 -7.91 3.93 19.60
C LYS A 711 -7.47 4.05 21.06
N ALA A 712 -6.33 3.46 21.40
CA ALA A 712 -5.81 3.41 22.75
C ALA A 712 -5.29 4.76 23.29
N ASN A 713 -4.78 5.65 22.43
CA ASN A 713 -4.39 7.02 22.80
C ASN A 713 -5.54 7.76 23.52
N ARG A 714 -6.79 7.57 23.07
CA ARG A 714 -8.00 8.15 23.69
C ARG A 714 -8.29 7.61 25.10
N LYS A 715 -7.94 6.35 25.38
CA LYS A 715 -8.06 5.69 26.68
C LYS A 715 -7.02 6.22 27.68
N TYR A 716 -5.86 6.66 27.19
CA TYR A 716 -4.74 7.12 28.02
C TYR A 716 -4.53 8.65 28.03
N GLY A 717 -5.30 9.42 27.27
CA GLY A 717 -5.25 10.89 27.28
C GLY A 717 -3.92 11.51 26.81
N ILE A 718 -3.11 10.76 26.05
CA ILE A 718 -1.75 11.17 25.69
C ILE A 718 -1.77 12.31 24.65
N PRO A 719 -1.05 13.43 24.88
CA PRO A 719 -0.94 14.55 23.94
C PRO A 719 -0.62 14.11 22.52
N TRP A 720 -1.45 14.52 21.58
CA TRP A 720 -1.39 14.14 20.17
C TRP A 720 -1.35 15.43 19.30
N PRO A 721 -0.19 16.12 19.22
CA PRO A 721 -0.10 17.46 18.64
C PRO A 721 -0.10 17.48 17.10
N ASP A 722 0.27 16.36 16.47
CA ASP A 722 0.13 16.07 15.04
C ASP A 722 -0.48 14.67 14.91
N ARG A 723 -1.41 14.48 13.97
CA ARG A 723 -2.10 13.20 13.73
C ARG A 723 -1.14 12.03 13.48
N GLU A 724 -0.02 12.26 12.83
CA GLU A 724 1.01 11.25 12.54
C GLU A 724 1.81 10.85 13.80
N LEU A 725 1.80 11.69 14.84
CA LEU A 725 2.51 11.50 16.11
C LEU A 725 1.65 10.78 17.17
N VAL A 726 0.89 9.76 16.75
CA VAL A 726 0.09 8.96 17.68
C VAL A 726 1.00 8.11 18.59
N SER A 727 0.66 8.04 19.87
CA SER A 727 1.43 7.32 20.88
C SER A 727 0.56 6.88 22.06
N VAL A 728 1.07 5.92 22.83
CA VAL A 728 0.46 5.37 24.07
C VAL A 728 1.53 5.25 25.16
N PRO A 729 1.17 5.14 26.46
CA PRO A 729 2.14 4.89 27.53
C PRO A 729 2.95 3.62 27.24
N PHE A 730 4.25 3.60 27.51
CA PHE A 730 5.08 2.43 27.20
C PHE A 730 4.61 1.18 27.95
N GLN A 731 4.16 1.30 29.21
CA GLN A 731 3.60 0.20 30.02
C GLN A 731 2.15 -0.18 29.68
N SER A 732 1.51 0.45 28.70
CA SER A 732 0.19 0.00 28.25
C SER A 732 0.26 -1.38 27.58
N GLU A 733 -0.83 -2.14 27.62
CA GLU A 733 -0.96 -3.41 26.88
C GLU A 733 -0.61 -3.20 25.40
N GLU A 734 -1.18 -2.15 24.81
CA GLU A 734 -0.98 -1.76 23.42
C GLU A 734 0.46 -1.32 23.13
N GLY A 735 1.15 -0.72 24.11
CA GLY A 735 2.54 -0.28 24.03
C GLY A 735 3.55 -1.43 24.12
N GLN A 736 3.42 -2.30 25.12
CA GLN A 736 4.27 -3.50 25.26
C GLN A 736 4.05 -4.48 24.10
N ARG A 737 2.81 -4.67 23.66
CA ARG A 737 2.49 -5.52 22.51
C ARG A 737 3.00 -4.96 21.18
N TYR A 738 3.02 -3.64 21.00
CA TYR A 738 3.75 -3.04 19.88
C TYR A 738 5.25 -3.31 19.99
N PHE A 739 5.84 -3.13 21.18
CA PHE A 739 7.27 -3.32 21.39
C PHE A 739 7.72 -4.75 21.07
N SER A 740 6.99 -5.77 21.52
CA SER A 740 7.30 -7.17 21.19
C SER A 740 7.10 -7.50 19.70
N ALA A 741 6.12 -6.91 19.02
CA ALA A 741 5.97 -7.03 17.56
C ALA A 741 7.06 -6.29 16.78
N MET A 742 7.51 -5.13 17.28
CA MET A 742 8.59 -4.33 16.67
C MET A 742 9.93 -5.06 16.80
N LYS A 743 10.21 -5.69 17.95
CA LYS A 743 11.36 -6.61 18.13
C LYS A 743 11.31 -7.75 17.11
N ALA A 744 10.17 -8.39 16.95
CA ALA A 744 9.99 -9.45 15.96
C ALA A 744 10.23 -8.96 14.51
N ALA A 745 9.81 -7.74 14.17
CA ALA A 745 10.11 -7.12 12.88
C ALA A 745 11.61 -6.80 12.68
N ALA A 746 12.31 -6.43 13.76
CA ALA A 746 13.76 -6.25 13.75
C ALA A 746 14.50 -7.58 13.59
N ASN A 747 14.07 -8.63 14.32
CA ASN A 747 14.57 -10.01 14.18
C ASN A 747 14.44 -10.52 12.73
N PHE A 748 13.29 -10.30 12.08
CA PHE A 748 13.11 -10.59 10.66
C PHE A 748 14.08 -9.81 9.75
N ALA A 749 14.41 -8.55 10.08
CA ALA A 749 15.40 -7.76 9.34
C ALA A 749 16.82 -8.30 9.53
N TRP A 750 17.21 -8.67 10.76
CA TRP A 750 18.50 -9.29 11.05
C TRP A 750 18.65 -10.65 10.36
N ALA A 751 17.61 -11.50 10.39
CA ALA A 751 17.57 -12.76 9.62
C ALA A 751 17.76 -12.51 8.12
N ASN A 752 17.04 -11.55 7.54
CA ASN A 752 17.15 -11.18 6.13
C ASN A 752 18.59 -10.79 5.75
N ARG A 753 19.25 -9.97 6.58
CA ARG A 753 20.62 -9.52 6.34
C ARG A 753 21.68 -10.58 6.62
N GLN A 754 21.42 -11.50 7.54
CA GLN A 754 22.27 -12.65 7.83
C GLN A 754 22.29 -13.63 6.65
N MET A 755 21.13 -13.94 6.07
CA MET A 755 21.04 -14.74 4.83
C MET A 755 21.75 -14.07 3.65
N ILE A 756 21.64 -12.75 3.51
CA ILE A 756 22.37 -12.01 2.47
C ILE A 756 23.88 -12.02 2.74
N THR A 757 24.33 -11.98 3.99
CA THR A 757 25.76 -12.08 4.35
C THR A 757 26.35 -13.43 3.94
N HIS A 758 25.61 -14.51 4.13
CA HIS A 758 26.00 -15.84 3.65
C HIS A 758 26.10 -15.90 2.11
N TRP A 759 25.16 -15.30 1.38
CA TRP A 759 25.25 -15.26 -0.10
C TRP A 759 26.30 -14.27 -0.63
N VAL A 760 26.65 -13.23 0.12
CA VAL A 760 27.83 -12.40 -0.15
C VAL A 760 29.10 -13.25 -0.06
N ARG A 761 29.21 -14.12 0.95
CA ARG A 761 30.32 -15.09 1.06
C ARG A 761 30.34 -16.05 -0.14
N GLU A 762 29.23 -16.73 -0.44
CA GLU A 762 29.12 -17.59 -1.65
C GLU A 762 29.60 -16.88 -2.93
N SER A 763 29.24 -15.61 -3.14
CA SER A 763 29.63 -14.84 -4.33
C SER A 763 31.13 -14.51 -4.38
N PHE A 764 31.80 -14.31 -3.26
CA PHE A 764 33.25 -14.14 -3.22
C PHE A 764 33.96 -15.48 -3.49
N GLU A 765 33.49 -16.58 -2.90
CA GLU A 765 34.02 -17.93 -3.15
C GLU A 765 33.86 -18.34 -4.63
N GLU A 766 32.69 -18.06 -5.22
CA GLU A 766 32.37 -18.31 -6.63
C GLU A 766 33.36 -17.60 -7.58
N VAL A 767 33.88 -16.42 -7.23
CA VAL A 767 34.75 -15.60 -8.09
C VAL A 767 36.24 -15.81 -7.78
N PHE A 768 36.65 -15.80 -6.51
CA PHE A 768 38.05 -15.87 -6.09
C PHE A 768 38.58 -17.31 -5.90
N LYS A 769 37.70 -18.31 -5.82
CA LYS A 769 38.05 -19.74 -5.62
C LYS A 769 38.88 -20.01 -4.33
N ARG A 770 38.79 -19.10 -3.35
CA ARG A 770 39.21 -19.22 -1.96
C ARG A 770 37.96 -19.35 -1.08
N LYS A 771 38.04 -19.90 0.12
CA LYS A 771 36.90 -19.89 1.05
C LYS A 771 36.70 -18.52 1.68
N ALA A 772 35.48 -18.25 2.14
CA ALA A 772 35.15 -17.02 2.85
C ALA A 772 35.93 -16.86 4.17
N GLU A 773 36.28 -17.96 4.84
CA GLU A 773 37.18 -17.98 6.00
C GLU A 773 38.62 -17.59 5.58
N ASP A 774 39.15 -18.15 4.48
CA ASP A 774 40.48 -17.81 3.93
C ASP A 774 40.58 -16.34 3.47
N MET A 775 39.42 -15.69 3.25
CA MET A 775 39.27 -14.28 2.88
C MET A 775 38.85 -13.40 4.07
N GLU A 776 38.82 -13.95 5.30
CA GLU A 776 38.46 -13.28 6.55
C GLU A 776 37.16 -12.47 6.46
N MET A 777 36.12 -13.06 5.86
CA MET A 777 34.85 -12.38 5.54
C MET A 777 33.92 -12.18 6.75
N HIS A 778 34.48 -11.75 7.89
CA HIS A 778 33.76 -11.49 9.14
C HIS A 778 32.87 -10.25 9.02
N ILE A 779 31.81 -10.21 9.83
CA ILE A 779 30.98 -9.01 9.97
C ILE A 779 31.78 -7.96 10.77
N VAL A 780 31.73 -6.70 10.33
CA VAL A 780 32.24 -5.58 11.15
C VAL A 780 31.14 -5.12 12.09
N TYR A 781 29.98 -4.75 11.54
CA TYR A 781 28.80 -4.53 12.36
C TYR A 781 27.47 -4.63 11.58
N ASP A 782 26.39 -4.87 12.31
CA ASP A 782 25.02 -4.65 11.88
C ASP A 782 24.38 -3.67 12.85
N VAL A 783 23.73 -2.62 12.32
CA VAL A 783 23.10 -1.59 13.14
C VAL A 783 21.77 -1.14 12.52
N ALA A 784 20.76 -0.97 13.36
CA ALA A 784 19.46 -0.45 12.99
C ALA A 784 19.42 1.08 13.11
N HIS A 785 18.58 1.71 12.28
CA HIS A 785 18.36 3.16 12.30
C HIS A 785 16.88 3.57 12.40
N ASN A 786 15.97 2.59 12.39
CA ASN A 786 14.52 2.72 12.50
C ASN A 786 14.05 1.73 13.57
N ILE A 787 14.19 2.10 14.85
CA ILE A 787 14.05 1.18 15.99
C ILE A 787 13.72 1.92 17.29
N ALA A 788 13.08 1.25 18.24
CA ALA A 788 13.03 1.68 19.64
C ALA A 788 13.82 0.70 20.52
N LYS A 789 14.58 1.22 21.50
CA LYS A 789 15.39 0.43 22.44
C LYS A 789 15.06 0.85 23.87
N VAL A 790 15.04 -0.12 24.81
CA VAL A 790 15.03 0.20 26.24
C VAL A 790 16.47 0.23 26.72
N GLU A 791 16.91 1.37 27.22
CA GLU A 791 18.30 1.67 27.55
C GLU A 791 18.38 2.41 28.89
N GLU A 792 19.54 2.36 29.54
CA GLU A 792 19.82 3.15 30.76
C GLU A 792 20.77 4.30 30.42
N HIS A 793 20.38 5.51 30.79
CA HIS A 793 21.07 6.76 30.47
C HIS A 793 21.16 7.65 31.71
N GLU A 794 22.04 8.66 31.68
CA GLU A 794 22.12 9.65 32.74
C GLU A 794 21.50 10.99 32.32
N VAL A 795 20.58 11.50 33.15
CA VAL A 795 19.97 12.81 32.99
C VAL A 795 20.12 13.57 34.31
N ASP A 796 20.77 14.74 34.24
CA ASP A 796 20.99 15.65 35.37
C ASP A 796 21.57 14.95 36.62
N GLY A 797 22.59 14.11 36.41
CA GLY A 797 23.29 13.34 37.45
C GLY A 797 22.53 12.12 37.97
N LYS A 798 21.41 11.73 37.34
CA LYS A 798 20.57 10.61 37.75
C LYS A 798 20.47 9.56 36.65
N LYS A 799 20.69 8.29 37.00
CA LYS A 799 20.39 7.16 36.12
C LYS A 799 18.88 7.04 35.92
N VAL A 800 18.44 7.04 34.67
CA VAL A 800 17.07 6.84 34.24
C VAL A 800 16.99 5.71 33.23
N LYS A 801 15.87 4.99 33.20
CA LYS A 801 15.63 3.92 32.23
C LYS A 801 14.57 4.39 31.23
N VAL A 802 14.91 4.34 29.95
CA VAL A 802 14.17 5.04 28.89
C VAL A 802 13.93 4.16 27.68
N VAL A 803 12.81 4.37 26.98
CA VAL A 803 12.58 3.88 25.62
C VAL A 803 13.06 4.94 24.63
N VAL A 804 14.24 4.73 24.06
CA VAL A 804 14.88 5.60 23.06
C VAL A 804 14.33 5.24 21.68
N HIS A 805 13.64 6.17 21.05
CA HIS A 805 13.18 6.09 19.67
C HIS A 805 14.25 6.67 18.75
N ARG A 806 14.59 5.93 17.69
CA ARG A 806 15.53 6.37 16.65
C ARG A 806 14.93 6.10 15.27
N LYS A 807 14.89 7.14 14.43
CA LYS A 807 14.29 7.10 13.09
C LYS A 807 15.16 7.84 12.08
N GLY A 808 15.77 7.11 11.16
CA GLY A 808 16.94 7.57 10.42
C GLY A 808 18.06 8.02 11.36
N ALA A 809 18.24 7.35 12.50
CA ALA A 809 19.29 7.67 13.47
C ALA A 809 19.81 6.38 14.11
N THR A 810 21.11 6.31 14.37
CA THR A 810 21.84 5.07 14.66
C THR A 810 22.34 5.06 16.10
N ARG A 811 22.36 3.90 16.77
CA ARG A 811 22.97 3.76 18.10
C ARG A 811 24.49 3.95 18.01
N ALA A 812 25.09 4.65 18.98
CA ALA A 812 26.47 5.12 18.97
C ALA A 812 27.10 5.07 20.38
N PHE A 813 27.02 3.91 21.05
CA PHE A 813 27.53 3.72 22.40
C PHE A 813 29.08 3.83 22.48
N PRO A 814 29.63 4.45 23.54
CA PRO A 814 31.06 4.72 23.66
C PRO A 814 31.87 3.50 24.12
N ALA A 815 33.18 3.70 24.26
CA ALA A 815 34.07 2.74 24.90
C ALA A 815 33.62 2.42 26.35
N GLY A 816 33.98 1.26 26.86
CA GLY A 816 33.59 0.74 28.18
C GLY A 816 32.12 0.31 28.31
N HIS A 817 31.22 0.73 27.42
CA HIS A 817 29.78 0.46 27.56
C HIS A 817 29.46 -1.04 27.43
N PRO A 818 28.67 -1.64 28.36
CA PRO A 818 28.49 -3.09 28.42
C PRO A 818 27.85 -3.68 27.15
N ASP A 819 26.84 -3.01 26.59
CA ASP A 819 26.09 -3.47 25.40
C ASP A 819 26.88 -3.36 24.07
N VAL A 820 28.12 -2.89 24.12
CA VAL A 820 29.07 -2.97 23.00
C VAL A 820 29.71 -4.36 23.01
N PRO A 821 29.82 -5.05 21.85
CA PRO A 821 30.48 -6.35 21.76
C PRO A 821 31.87 -6.36 22.39
N LYS A 822 32.28 -7.50 22.96
CA LYS A 822 33.58 -7.63 23.62
C LYS A 822 34.75 -7.24 22.69
N ALA A 823 34.66 -7.55 21.40
CA ALA A 823 35.66 -7.19 20.39
C ALA A 823 35.85 -5.66 20.20
N TYR A 824 34.84 -4.86 20.55
CA TYR A 824 34.81 -3.41 20.30
C TYR A 824 34.65 -2.57 21.58
N ARG A 825 34.48 -3.21 22.74
CA ARG A 825 34.14 -2.51 23.98
C ARG A 825 35.18 -1.47 24.38
N ASP A 826 36.46 -1.73 24.15
CA ASP A 826 37.54 -0.82 24.59
C ASP A 826 37.69 0.40 23.65
N VAL A 827 37.12 0.34 22.44
CA VAL A 827 37.21 1.39 21.40
C VAL A 827 35.88 2.11 21.12
N GLY A 828 34.75 1.51 21.51
CA GLY A 828 33.40 2.00 21.28
C GLY A 828 32.65 1.24 20.19
N GLN A 829 31.33 1.45 20.10
CA GLN A 829 30.49 0.74 19.14
C GLN A 829 30.78 1.22 17.71
N PRO A 830 30.90 0.32 16.71
CA PRO A 830 30.88 0.72 15.32
C PRO A 830 29.55 1.41 14.96
N VAL A 831 29.64 2.49 14.18
CA VAL A 831 28.51 3.26 13.67
C VAL A 831 28.67 3.36 12.16
N LEU A 832 27.69 2.86 11.42
CA LEU A 832 27.76 2.66 9.98
C LEU A 832 26.97 3.75 9.26
N ILE A 833 27.66 4.57 8.46
CA ILE A 833 27.06 5.70 7.73
C ILE A 833 27.13 5.40 6.21
N PRO A 834 26.10 4.76 5.62
CA PRO A 834 25.95 4.70 4.17
C PRO A 834 25.80 6.11 3.56
N GLY A 835 26.61 6.39 2.54
CA GLY A 835 26.40 7.55 1.67
C GLY A 835 25.39 7.23 0.58
N SER A 836 25.89 7.17 -0.65
CA SER A 836 25.17 6.78 -1.86
C SER A 836 26.13 6.06 -2.81
N MET A 837 25.59 5.40 -3.84
CA MET A 837 26.29 4.54 -4.82
C MET A 837 27.43 5.18 -5.66
N GLY A 838 27.88 6.38 -5.30
CA GLY A 838 29.05 7.06 -5.86
C GLY A 838 29.62 8.17 -4.98
N THR A 839 29.30 8.20 -3.69
CA THR A 839 29.94 9.03 -2.65
C THR A 839 30.69 8.14 -1.68
N ALA A 840 31.34 8.70 -0.65
CA ALA A 840 31.90 7.89 0.42
C ALA A 840 30.81 7.29 1.31
N SER A 841 31.13 6.19 1.99
CA SER A 841 30.49 5.77 3.23
C SER A 841 31.51 5.83 4.36
N TYR A 842 31.08 5.80 5.62
CA TYR A 842 31.99 5.87 6.77
C TYR A 842 31.70 4.79 7.81
N VAL A 843 32.76 4.36 8.49
CA VAL A 843 32.69 3.75 9.82
C VAL A 843 33.15 4.80 10.83
N LEU A 844 32.33 5.03 11.84
CA LEU A 844 32.63 5.86 13.00
C LEU A 844 32.62 4.98 14.26
N ALA A 845 33.13 5.49 15.37
CA ALA A 845 32.94 4.90 16.69
C ALA A 845 32.01 5.76 17.54
N GLY A 846 31.19 5.14 18.39
CA GLY A 846 30.47 5.86 19.44
C GLY A 846 31.42 6.56 20.42
N ALA A 847 31.00 7.70 20.96
CA ALA A 847 31.85 8.58 21.77
C ALA A 847 31.08 9.19 22.94
N GLU A 848 31.78 9.62 24.00
CA GLU A 848 31.18 10.13 25.24
C GLU A 848 30.24 11.33 25.08
N GLY A 849 30.29 12.07 23.96
CA GLY A 849 29.26 13.05 23.64
C GLY A 849 27.87 12.43 23.41
N SER A 850 27.79 11.19 22.88
CA SER A 850 26.52 10.58 22.52
C SER A 850 25.67 10.24 23.76
N MET A 851 26.25 9.62 24.78
CA MET A 851 25.54 9.33 26.04
C MET A 851 25.14 10.62 26.75
N ARG A 852 26.03 11.63 26.75
CA ARG A 852 25.81 12.90 27.44
C ARG A 852 24.81 13.82 26.73
N GLU A 853 24.72 13.80 25.40
CA GLU A 853 23.90 14.75 24.63
C GLU A 853 22.73 14.13 23.86
N THR A 854 22.86 12.91 23.34
CA THR A 854 21.97 12.35 22.31
C THR A 854 21.38 10.97 22.64
N PHE A 855 21.43 10.56 23.91
CA PHE A 855 21.02 9.22 24.36
C PHE A 855 21.69 8.10 23.55
N GLY A 856 23.02 8.17 23.44
CA GLY A 856 23.81 7.16 22.74
C GLY A 856 23.50 7.08 21.25
N SER A 857 23.30 8.20 20.55
CA SER A 857 22.81 8.21 19.16
C SER A 857 23.59 9.13 18.22
N SER A 858 23.58 8.81 16.92
CA SER A 858 24.17 9.58 15.82
C SER A 858 23.29 9.51 14.55
N CYS A 859 23.74 10.09 13.43
CA CYS A 859 23.11 9.98 12.11
C CYS A 859 23.08 8.55 11.54
N HIS A 860 22.29 8.31 10.48
CA HIS A 860 22.20 7.01 9.79
C HIS A 860 22.74 6.97 8.36
N GLY A 861 23.06 8.12 7.76
CA GLY A 861 23.51 8.19 6.38
C GLY A 861 23.66 9.63 5.91
N ALA A 862 23.74 9.84 4.61
CA ALA A 862 23.80 11.19 4.05
C ALA A 862 22.51 12.01 4.26
N GLY A 863 21.34 11.36 4.19
CA GLY A 863 20.05 12.07 4.09
C GLY A 863 19.83 12.71 2.71
N ARG A 864 18.58 12.80 2.26
CA ARG A 864 18.29 13.32 0.91
C ARG A 864 18.41 14.84 0.86
N LEU A 865 18.89 15.34 -0.28
CA LEU A 865 18.91 16.77 -0.63
C LEU A 865 18.01 17.06 -1.83
N LEU A 866 17.90 16.09 -2.73
CA LEU A 866 16.93 16.01 -3.82
C LEU A 866 16.02 14.81 -3.57
N SER A 867 14.72 14.93 -3.81
CA SER A 867 13.90 13.73 -4.05
C SER A 867 14.46 12.96 -5.24
N ARG A 868 14.15 11.65 -5.32
CA ARG A 868 14.57 10.76 -6.43
C ARG A 868 14.26 11.38 -7.81
N LYS A 869 13.21 12.20 -7.82
CA LYS A 869 12.70 13.05 -8.89
C LYS A 869 13.55 14.21 -9.35
N ALA A 870 14.19 14.94 -8.45
CA ALA A 870 15.14 15.96 -8.88
C ALA A 870 16.47 15.31 -9.32
N ALA A 871 16.80 14.13 -8.79
CA ALA A 871 17.97 13.34 -9.20
C ALA A 871 17.88 12.82 -10.64
N THR A 872 16.81 12.10 -11.02
CA THR A 872 16.61 11.55 -12.39
C THR A 872 16.64 12.59 -13.50
N ARG A 873 16.23 13.82 -13.21
CA ARG A 873 16.24 14.95 -14.14
C ARG A 873 17.62 15.59 -14.27
N GLN A 874 18.38 15.63 -13.18
CA GLN A 874 19.72 16.22 -13.14
C GLN A 874 20.81 15.24 -13.60
N TYR A 875 20.57 13.93 -13.41
CA TYR A 875 21.53 12.86 -13.70
C TYR A 875 20.91 11.82 -14.63
N ARG A 876 21.48 11.67 -15.83
CA ARG A 876 21.13 10.57 -16.74
C ARG A 876 21.75 9.26 -16.27
N GLY A 877 20.96 8.22 -16.04
CA GLY A 877 21.46 6.96 -15.45
C GLY A 877 22.50 6.20 -16.29
N ASP A 878 22.43 6.31 -17.61
CA ASP A 878 23.45 5.78 -18.53
C ASP A 878 24.75 6.57 -18.47
N LYS A 879 24.67 7.91 -18.53
CA LYS A 879 25.81 8.82 -18.40
C LYS A 879 26.46 8.70 -17.02
N LEU A 880 25.66 8.71 -15.95
CA LEU A 880 26.13 8.57 -14.57
C LEU A 880 26.78 7.21 -14.32
N ARG A 881 26.22 6.11 -14.86
CA ARG A 881 26.91 4.80 -14.79
C ARG A 881 28.27 4.85 -15.48
N ASN A 882 28.39 5.56 -16.61
CA ASN A 882 29.66 5.71 -17.32
C ASN A 882 30.64 6.66 -16.60
N GLU A 883 30.15 7.74 -15.96
CA GLU A 883 30.94 8.64 -15.09
C GLU A 883 31.44 7.92 -13.84
N LEU A 884 30.60 7.08 -13.23
CA LEU A 884 30.97 6.20 -12.13
C LEU A 884 32.01 5.18 -12.58
N LEU A 885 31.84 4.58 -13.77
CA LEU A 885 32.82 3.66 -14.36
C LEU A 885 34.17 4.34 -14.65
N GLN A 886 34.16 5.59 -15.13
CA GLN A 886 35.36 6.43 -15.29
C GLN A 886 36.02 6.76 -13.95
N ARG A 887 35.23 6.91 -12.87
CA ARG A 887 35.69 6.98 -11.47
C ARG A 887 36.05 5.60 -10.88
N GLY A 888 36.05 4.53 -11.68
CA GLY A 888 36.43 3.18 -11.27
C GLY A 888 35.37 2.42 -10.46
N ILE A 889 34.10 2.82 -10.54
CA ILE A 889 32.94 2.26 -9.79
C ILE A 889 32.04 1.50 -10.77
N TYR A 890 31.92 0.18 -10.61
CA TYR A 890 31.09 -0.66 -11.48
C TYR A 890 29.67 -0.87 -10.93
N VAL A 891 28.65 -0.33 -11.60
CA VAL A 891 27.25 -0.40 -11.13
C VAL A 891 26.43 -1.41 -11.93
N ARG A 892 25.91 -2.43 -11.24
CA ARG A 892 24.78 -3.26 -11.65
C ARG A 892 23.53 -2.81 -10.92
N ALA A 893 22.48 -2.48 -11.65
CA ALA A 893 21.18 -2.16 -11.10
C ALA A 893 20.07 -2.90 -11.84
N ALA A 894 18.96 -3.16 -11.16
CA ALA A 894 17.74 -3.71 -11.78
C ALA A 894 17.19 -2.81 -12.90
N SER A 895 17.51 -1.51 -12.89
CA SER A 895 17.28 -0.60 -14.01
C SER A 895 18.28 0.58 -14.02
N LEU A 896 18.47 1.23 -15.18
CA LEU A 896 19.30 2.43 -15.28
C LEU A 896 18.67 3.66 -14.60
N ARG A 897 17.34 3.69 -14.48
CA ARG A 897 16.60 4.61 -13.61
C ARG A 897 17.15 4.60 -12.18
N VAL A 898 17.24 3.40 -11.63
CA VAL A 898 17.57 3.14 -10.23
C VAL A 898 19.02 3.57 -9.88
N VAL A 899 19.86 3.81 -10.91
CA VAL A 899 21.15 4.51 -10.82
C VAL A 899 20.95 6.03 -10.71
N ALA A 900 20.13 6.63 -11.58
CA ALA A 900 19.87 8.07 -11.61
C ALA A 900 19.15 8.61 -10.36
N GLU A 901 18.20 7.85 -9.81
CA GLU A 901 17.38 8.22 -8.64
C GLU A 901 18.19 8.33 -7.34
N GLU A 902 19.26 7.54 -7.25
CA GLU A 902 20.13 7.43 -6.08
C GLU A 902 21.53 8.04 -6.37
N ALA A 903 21.57 9.00 -7.30
CA ALA A 903 22.78 9.70 -7.74
C ALA A 903 23.52 10.42 -6.58
N PRO A 904 24.86 10.57 -6.65
CA PRO A 904 25.67 11.26 -5.65
C PRO A 904 25.12 12.59 -5.15
N GLY A 905 24.81 13.53 -6.05
CA GLY A 905 24.27 14.85 -5.68
C GLY A 905 22.77 14.87 -5.35
N ALA A 906 22.11 13.72 -5.28
CA ALA A 906 20.75 13.60 -4.77
C ALA A 906 20.68 13.60 -3.23
N TYR A 907 21.83 13.40 -2.60
CA TYR A 907 22.00 13.34 -1.15
C TYR A 907 22.74 14.59 -0.66
N LYS A 908 22.64 14.88 0.65
CA LYS A 908 23.51 15.87 1.29
C LYS A 908 24.96 15.38 1.22
N SER A 909 25.92 16.28 1.47
CA SER A 909 27.31 15.85 1.67
C SER A 909 27.39 14.95 2.90
N VAL A 910 27.62 13.65 2.67
CA VAL A 910 27.89 12.66 3.73
C VAL A 910 29.12 13.07 4.55
N ASP A 911 30.13 13.65 3.89
CA ASP A 911 31.32 14.18 4.52
C ASP A 911 30.96 15.32 5.50
N ASN A 912 30.03 16.23 5.16
CA ASN A 912 29.55 17.27 6.08
C ASN A 912 28.77 16.68 7.26
N VAL A 913 27.83 15.76 7.00
CA VAL A 913 27.01 15.12 8.05
C VAL A 913 27.90 14.42 9.08
N VAL A 914 28.91 13.67 8.60
CA VAL A 914 29.91 13.01 9.43
C VAL A 914 30.78 14.01 10.19
N ASN A 915 31.24 15.09 9.53
CA ASN A 915 32.01 16.14 10.20
C ASN A 915 31.23 16.85 11.31
N VAL A 916 29.91 17.04 11.16
CA VAL A 916 29.07 17.63 12.22
C VAL A 916 28.96 16.70 13.44
N VAL A 917 28.67 15.41 13.26
CA VAL A 917 28.60 14.48 14.41
C VAL A 917 29.99 14.25 15.06
N HIS A 918 31.06 14.40 14.28
CA HIS A 918 32.42 14.37 14.80
C HIS A 918 32.77 15.61 15.63
N GLN A 919 32.48 16.83 15.12
CA GLN A 919 32.67 18.08 15.87
C GLN A 919 31.74 18.20 17.09
N ALA A 920 30.59 17.53 17.08
CA ALA A 920 29.75 17.37 18.26
C ALA A 920 30.38 16.44 19.33
N GLY A 921 31.36 15.61 18.96
CA GLY A 921 31.93 14.60 19.86
C GLY A 921 30.98 13.44 20.16
N ILE A 922 29.90 13.27 19.39
CA ILE A 922 28.94 12.16 19.54
C ILE A 922 29.38 10.92 18.74
N ALA A 923 30.32 11.08 17.80
CA ALA A 923 31.04 9.97 17.18
C ALA A 923 32.50 10.36 16.85
N LYS A 924 33.41 9.38 16.84
CA LYS A 924 34.79 9.54 16.31
C LYS A 924 34.84 9.09 14.84
N LEU A 925 35.53 9.83 13.99
CA LEU A 925 35.96 9.34 12.68
C LEU A 925 36.90 8.14 12.86
N VAL A 926 36.66 7.03 12.16
CA VAL A 926 37.54 5.84 12.18
C VAL A 926 38.05 5.55 10.77
N ALA A 927 37.14 5.28 9.84
CA ALA A 927 37.47 4.94 8.46
C ALA A 927 36.48 5.54 7.46
N ARG A 928 36.97 5.87 6.28
CA ARG A 928 36.20 6.26 5.10
C ARG A 928 36.34 5.17 4.05
N MET A 929 35.23 4.86 3.40
CA MET A 929 35.18 3.86 2.35
C MET A 929 34.62 4.47 1.07
N ARG A 930 35.24 4.12 -0.06
CA ARG A 930 34.82 4.52 -1.41
C ARG A 930 34.28 3.31 -2.16
N PRO A 931 33.13 3.41 -2.85
CA PRO A 931 32.65 2.31 -3.69
C PRO A 931 33.68 1.90 -4.76
N MET A 932 33.69 0.60 -5.05
CA MET A 932 34.30 -0.01 -6.21
C MET A 932 33.25 -0.69 -7.09
N GLY A 933 32.17 -1.20 -6.49
CA GLY A 933 31.12 -1.91 -7.19
C GLY A 933 29.80 -1.88 -6.44
N VAL A 934 28.68 -1.75 -7.16
CA VAL A 934 27.34 -1.60 -6.56
C VAL A 934 26.37 -2.56 -7.24
N ALA A 935 25.65 -3.37 -6.46
CA ALA A 935 24.55 -4.22 -6.90
C ALA A 935 23.24 -3.68 -6.31
N LYS A 936 22.34 -3.17 -7.15
CA LYS A 936 21.19 -2.35 -6.71
C LYS A 936 19.83 -2.80 -7.24
N GLY A 937 18.81 -2.74 -6.38
CA GLY A 937 17.41 -2.95 -6.74
C GLY A 937 16.59 -1.66 -6.75
#